data_AF-A0A1I4MYY4-F1
#
_entry.id   AF-A0A1I4MYY4-F1
#
_cell.length_a   1.000
_cell.length_b   1.000
_cell.length_c   1.000
_cell.angle_alpha   90.00
_cell.angle_beta   90.00
_cell.angle_gamma   90.00
#
_symmetry.space_group_name_H-M   'P 1'
#
loop_
_entity.id
_entity.type
_entity.pdbx_description
1 polymer ?
#
loop_
_entity_poly.entity_id
_entity_poly.type
_entity_poly.pdbx_seq_one_letter_code
_entity_poly.pdbx_strand_id
1 'polypeptide(L)'
;MPLLRKLLSSWLRMGTYTRLFVPIFALIAVVVCVRYSLLIEAEAADANLRYQLDAQELGDYLNTTLKSGLALPDRAALETALAGALLLNQDASAVRLDYPGGHLEAVRSVKPEPTGPAWFQALHALQPLSRELALSTNATLEMTFEPTLPLNRVWHTVRQQAQISALNVGLIYLLLGLLIYSNKRMLARLARATDRFQAGEHGVRLPLRGTLEARALAATFNNMAQEVQALVGSLQRSQRQLGEQLAQTRSAQAQLLAEKERIEVTLASIGDAVVTTDLAGRILTFNAVAQTLTGLDEAQARGMELHQAFVLANNFGQHSLLKAMAAIYAGGAVVKAGGQSLRHLSGQVRMVEYTAAAIRDSAGRVQGSVLVFRDVSEKRHLIQQMSWQSNHDVLTGLPNRAALSSRFEQELEQARERQQLLAVCLFDLDHFQGINQGLGQAVGDEVLKQVASRLHDFAGQRHYVARLGGDEFVLLLPQMDGRGAVEQAMARLLAALALDYQCDGETVKMSASVGVALYRDGETSADQLLRHADQALYQAKITGRNRYHFFDADLDEQVRTHHNRRTEVRAALRGGEMRLYYQPKLNMRRGRIVGMEALLRWQHPERGVVGPMDFLPFVEHTDLIVDIGEWVLREALRQLQSWRGFDPDWVVSVNIAARHFQRNDFVERLTAILAEFPDVPPYMLELEILESSALSDVGHVRAIMLACQALGISFALDDFGTGYSSMSYLKRLPADVLKVDQSFVRNMLVDRDDRHLVSAVIGLARAFELGVIAEGVETVAHGALLMRLGCDLAQGFGIARPMPSAEVLPWVSAFDTAPVWQAAALLPPIAHQQSDDGAGRAQDGAALAG
;
A
#
# COMPACT_ATOMS: atom_id res chain seq x y z
N MET A 1 31.46 -1.59 46.65
CA MET A 1 31.52 -2.70 45.67
C MET A 1 30.97 -4.08 46.10
N PRO A 2 30.91 -4.52 47.38
CA PRO A 2 30.44 -5.88 47.71
C PRO A 2 28.92 -6.10 47.53
N LEU A 3 28.12 -5.05 47.67
CA LEU A 3 26.66 -5.09 47.43
C LEU A 3 26.30 -5.34 45.96
N LEU A 4 27.00 -4.70 45.02
CA LEU A 4 26.82 -4.90 43.58
C LEU A 4 27.14 -6.34 43.15
N ARG A 5 28.19 -6.95 43.72
CA ARG A 5 28.51 -8.37 43.46
C ARG A 5 27.47 -9.35 44.00
N LYS A 6 26.89 -9.09 45.17
CA LYS A 6 25.78 -9.89 45.72
C LYS A 6 24.49 -9.74 44.90
N LEU A 7 24.19 -8.53 44.44
CA LEU A 7 23.03 -8.29 43.57
C LEU A 7 23.20 -8.94 42.20
N LEU A 8 24.38 -8.82 41.57
CA LEU A 8 24.67 -9.48 40.29
C LEU A 8 24.63 -11.01 40.37
N SER A 9 25.14 -11.60 41.46
CA SER A 9 25.14 -13.06 41.62
C SER A 9 23.74 -13.63 41.87
N SER A 10 22.88 -12.89 42.57
CA SER A 10 21.45 -13.24 42.70
C SER A 10 20.71 -13.05 41.38
N TRP A 11 21.00 -11.97 40.65
CA TRP A 11 20.40 -11.66 39.35
C TRP A 11 20.75 -12.69 38.27
N LEU A 12 21.98 -13.19 38.25
CA LEU A 12 22.43 -14.25 37.34
C LEU A 12 21.72 -15.60 37.57
N ARG A 13 21.18 -15.85 38.77
CA ARG A 13 20.43 -17.08 39.11
C ARG A 13 18.95 -17.02 38.75
N MET A 14 18.43 -15.86 38.40
CA MET A 14 17.03 -15.71 37.99
C MET A 14 16.83 -16.18 36.54
N GLY A 15 15.65 -16.69 36.22
CA GLY A 15 15.29 -17.06 34.85
C GLY A 15 15.38 -15.88 33.89
N THR A 16 15.63 -16.14 32.60
CA THR A 16 15.82 -15.12 31.55
C THR A 16 14.69 -14.10 31.50
N TYR A 17 13.46 -14.54 31.82
CA TYR A 17 12.27 -13.68 31.94
C TYR A 17 12.44 -12.62 33.03
N THR A 18 12.75 -13.03 34.26
CA THR A 18 12.84 -12.09 35.38
C THR A 18 14.00 -11.11 35.19
N ARG A 19 15.08 -11.53 34.54
CA ARG A 19 16.24 -10.66 34.25
C ARG A 19 15.92 -9.57 33.23
N LEU A 20 15.00 -9.82 32.30
CA LEU A 20 14.60 -8.85 31.28
C LEU A 20 13.47 -7.94 31.76
N PHE A 21 12.43 -8.50 32.39
CA PHE A 21 11.22 -7.73 32.74
C PHE A 21 11.42 -6.79 33.93
N VAL A 22 12.21 -7.18 34.93
CA VAL A 22 12.44 -6.36 36.14
C VAL A 22 13.09 -4.99 35.82
N PRO A 23 14.19 -4.89 35.05
CA PRO A 23 14.77 -3.60 34.71
C PRO A 23 13.88 -2.76 33.78
N ILE A 24 13.16 -3.39 32.84
CA ILE A 24 12.21 -2.70 31.96
C ILE A 24 11.04 -2.12 32.79
N PHE A 25 10.52 -2.89 33.75
CA PHE A 25 9.50 -2.43 34.68
C PHE A 25 9.97 -1.25 35.53
N ALA A 26 11.17 -1.34 36.10
CA ALA A 26 11.75 -0.25 36.88
C ALA A 26 11.91 1.03 36.02
N LEU A 27 12.37 0.90 34.78
CA LEU A 27 12.51 2.04 33.85
C LEU A 27 11.16 2.67 33.53
N ILE A 28 10.17 1.86 33.13
CA ILE A 28 8.83 2.34 32.81
C ILE A 28 8.20 3.02 34.02
N ALA A 29 8.32 2.44 35.22
CA ALA A 29 7.78 3.02 36.44
C ALA A 29 8.38 4.40 36.74
N VAL A 30 9.70 4.57 36.58
CA VAL A 30 10.38 5.86 36.78
C VAL A 30 9.93 6.89 35.75
N VAL A 31 9.91 6.53 34.46
CA VAL A 31 9.50 7.43 33.37
C VAL A 31 8.05 7.87 33.52
N VAL A 32 7.16 6.94 33.85
CA VAL A 32 5.75 7.24 34.12
C VAL A 32 5.65 8.18 35.31
N CYS A 33 6.32 7.90 36.42
CA CYS A 33 6.28 8.77 37.61
C CYS A 33 6.71 10.21 37.29
N VAL A 34 7.85 10.39 36.62
CA VAL A 34 8.37 11.72 36.24
C VAL A 34 7.40 12.44 35.29
N ARG A 35 6.89 11.74 34.27
CA ARG A 35 5.96 12.31 33.30
C ARG A 35 4.67 12.81 33.97
N TYR A 36 4.09 12.04 34.88
CA TYR A 36 2.86 12.43 35.56
C TYR A 36 3.06 13.55 36.58
N SER A 37 4.23 13.62 37.23
CA SER A 37 4.57 14.78 38.07
C SER A 37 4.57 16.07 37.24
N LEU A 38 5.27 16.06 36.10
CA LEU A 38 5.34 17.24 35.21
C LEU A 38 3.99 17.58 34.59
N LEU A 39 3.18 16.58 34.23
CA LEU A 39 1.83 16.79 33.70
C LEU A 39 0.92 17.47 34.71
N ILE A 40 0.91 16.98 35.97
CA ILE A 40 0.08 17.55 37.03
C ILE A 40 0.50 18.99 37.30
N GLU A 41 1.80 19.27 37.36
CA GLU A 41 2.33 20.62 37.57
C GLU A 41 1.94 21.58 36.44
N ALA A 42 2.10 21.17 35.18
CA ALA A 42 1.79 22.00 34.01
C ALA A 42 0.28 22.31 33.90
N GLU A 43 -0.57 21.29 34.04
CA GLU A 43 -2.03 21.44 33.95
C GLU A 43 -2.58 22.24 35.13
N ALA A 44 -2.03 22.05 36.34
CA ALA A 44 -2.39 22.85 37.51
C ALA A 44 -2.02 24.33 37.32
N ALA A 45 -0.84 24.61 36.77
CA ALA A 45 -0.39 25.99 36.53
C ALA A 45 -1.28 26.71 35.50
N ASP A 46 -1.63 26.04 34.40
CA ASP A 46 -2.53 26.60 33.38
C ASP A 46 -3.96 26.78 33.92
N ALA A 47 -4.49 25.78 34.64
CA ALA A 47 -5.79 25.90 35.29
C ALA A 47 -5.83 27.06 36.30
N ASN A 48 -4.75 27.30 37.04
CA ASN A 48 -4.67 28.40 37.99
C ASN A 48 -4.64 29.77 37.30
N LEU A 49 -3.91 29.88 36.18
CA LEU A 49 -3.89 31.11 35.39
C LEU A 49 -5.29 31.45 34.85
N ARG A 50 -5.98 30.46 34.25
CA ARG A 50 -7.34 30.63 33.73
C ARG A 50 -8.33 30.99 34.84
N TYR A 51 -8.25 30.29 35.97
CA TYR A 51 -9.08 30.56 37.15
C TYR A 51 -8.93 32.00 37.65
N GLN A 52 -7.72 32.56 37.65
CA GLN A 52 -7.49 33.96 38.02
C GLN A 52 -8.02 34.96 36.98
N LEU A 53 -7.89 34.65 35.68
CA LEU A 53 -8.41 35.48 34.58
C LEU A 53 -9.93 35.50 34.55
N ASP A 54 -10.58 34.35 34.68
CA ASP A 54 -12.04 34.22 34.71
C ASP A 54 -12.64 35.00 35.89
N ALA A 55 -11.95 35.00 37.04
CA ALA A 55 -12.32 35.81 38.20
C ALA A 55 -12.11 37.32 37.98
N GLN A 56 -11.18 37.72 37.10
CA GLN A 56 -10.97 39.12 36.73
C GLN A 56 -12.03 39.62 35.77
N GLU A 57 -12.31 38.86 34.72
CA GLU A 57 -13.34 39.20 33.73
C GLU A 57 -14.72 39.33 34.37
N LEU A 58 -15.07 38.44 35.30
CA LEU A 58 -16.33 38.56 36.06
C LEU A 58 -16.38 39.83 36.91
N GLY A 59 -15.26 40.17 37.55
CA GLY A 59 -15.13 41.39 38.33
C GLY A 59 -15.32 42.65 37.48
N ASP A 60 -14.70 42.70 36.31
CA ASP A 60 -14.81 43.83 35.38
C ASP A 60 -16.23 43.95 34.79
N TYR A 61 -16.87 42.82 34.49
CA TYR A 61 -18.27 42.75 34.05
C TYR A 61 -19.22 43.28 35.13
N LEU A 62 -19.09 42.79 36.38
CA LEU A 62 -19.93 43.22 37.49
C LEU A 62 -19.68 44.69 37.85
N ASN A 63 -18.43 45.14 37.80
CA ASN A 63 -18.07 46.54 38.02
C ASN A 63 -18.78 47.46 37.03
N THR A 64 -18.82 47.10 35.75
CA THR A 64 -19.49 47.88 34.70
C THR A 64 -21.02 47.83 34.85
N THR A 65 -21.57 46.65 35.09
CA THR A 65 -23.02 46.41 35.17
C THR A 65 -23.62 47.06 36.41
N LEU A 66 -23.00 46.86 37.59
CA LEU A 66 -23.51 47.37 38.87
C LEU A 66 -23.31 48.87 39.02
N LYS A 67 -22.22 49.47 38.47
CA LYS A 67 -22.05 50.94 38.47
C LYS A 67 -23.20 51.67 37.78
N SER A 68 -23.73 51.11 36.69
CA SER A 68 -24.88 51.69 35.99
C SER A 68 -26.18 51.57 36.81
N GLY A 69 -26.38 50.46 37.52
CA GLY A 69 -27.56 50.22 38.37
C GLY A 69 -27.53 50.95 39.73
N LEU A 70 -26.35 51.28 40.25
CA LEU A 70 -26.18 52.01 41.53
C LEU A 70 -26.60 53.50 41.44
N ALA A 71 -26.78 54.05 40.23
CA ALA A 71 -27.23 55.43 40.02
C ALA A 71 -28.76 55.61 40.22
N LEU A 72 -29.55 54.56 39.99
CA LEU A 72 -31.01 54.49 40.20
C LEU A 72 -31.33 53.12 40.80
N PRO A 73 -31.34 52.98 42.14
CA PRO A 73 -31.32 51.68 42.80
C PRO A 73 -32.66 50.94 42.65
N ASP A 74 -32.77 50.10 41.63
CA ASP A 74 -33.76 49.03 41.54
C ASP A 74 -33.18 47.74 42.13
N ARG A 75 -33.68 47.37 43.32
CA ARG A 75 -33.22 46.20 44.06
C ARG A 75 -33.41 44.90 43.27
N ALA A 76 -34.50 44.76 42.51
CA ALA A 76 -34.77 43.54 41.75
C ALA A 76 -33.79 43.36 40.58
N ALA A 77 -33.41 44.46 39.93
CA ALA A 77 -32.40 44.45 38.87
C ALA A 77 -31.00 44.10 39.40
N LEU A 78 -30.62 44.62 40.57
CA LEU A 78 -29.35 44.29 41.23
C LEU A 78 -29.29 42.82 41.67
N GLU A 79 -30.37 42.29 42.27
CA GLU A 79 -30.48 40.87 42.62
C GLU A 79 -30.38 39.96 41.38
N THR A 80 -31.01 40.35 40.27
CA THR A 80 -30.94 39.61 38.99
C THR A 80 -29.53 39.65 38.39
N ALA A 81 -28.84 40.79 38.48
CA ALA A 81 -27.47 40.92 37.98
C ALA A 81 -26.47 40.05 38.78
N LEU A 82 -26.62 40.00 40.11
CA LEU A 82 -25.81 39.16 40.98
C LEU A 82 -26.10 37.66 40.76
N ALA A 83 -27.37 37.27 40.62
CA ALA A 83 -27.74 35.90 40.27
C ALA A 83 -27.24 35.49 38.87
N GLY A 84 -27.30 36.41 37.89
CA GLY A 84 -26.77 36.22 36.56
C GLY A 84 -25.25 36.04 36.53
N ALA A 85 -24.51 36.73 37.40
CA ALA A 85 -23.07 36.57 37.52
C ALA A 85 -22.65 35.16 37.97
N LEU A 86 -23.41 34.53 38.87
CA LEU A 86 -23.21 33.13 39.24
C LEU A 86 -23.54 32.15 38.09
N LEU A 87 -24.40 32.53 37.15
CA LEU A 87 -24.66 31.73 35.94
C LEU A 87 -23.55 31.91 34.88
N LEU A 88 -22.95 33.09 34.82
CA LEU A 88 -21.89 33.45 33.87
C LEU A 88 -20.55 32.80 34.22
N ASN A 89 -20.20 32.72 35.50
CA ASN A 89 -18.98 32.08 35.95
C ASN A 89 -19.30 30.91 36.89
N GLN A 90 -18.97 29.69 36.44
CA GLN A 90 -19.28 28.47 37.17
C GLN A 90 -18.42 28.27 38.42
N ASP A 91 -17.27 28.94 38.49
CA ASP A 91 -16.30 28.84 39.57
C ASP A 91 -16.61 29.81 40.73
N ALA A 92 -17.48 30.80 40.49
CA ALA A 92 -17.98 31.70 41.52
C ALA A 92 -19.00 30.98 42.44
N SER A 93 -18.74 31.02 43.75
CA SER A 93 -19.54 30.38 44.80
C SER A 93 -20.48 31.36 45.49
N ALA A 94 -20.04 32.60 45.71
CA ALA A 94 -20.87 33.67 46.24
C ALA A 94 -20.43 35.04 45.70
N VAL A 95 -21.39 35.94 45.55
CA VAL A 95 -21.16 37.35 45.22
C VAL A 95 -21.98 38.18 46.20
N ARG A 96 -21.31 39.07 46.92
CA ARG A 96 -21.87 39.96 47.95
C ARG A 96 -21.69 41.41 47.54
N LEU A 97 -22.76 42.18 47.61
CA LEU A 97 -22.78 43.60 47.32
C LEU A 97 -23.28 44.35 48.55
N ASP A 98 -22.40 45.15 49.14
CA ASP A 98 -22.72 46.14 50.14
C ASP A 98 -22.84 47.51 49.46
N TYR A 99 -23.97 48.19 49.62
CA TYR A 99 -24.22 49.51 49.06
C TYR A 99 -25.13 50.33 49.99
N PRO A 100 -25.30 51.65 49.78
CA PRO A 100 -26.04 52.51 50.73
C PRO A 100 -27.51 52.11 50.94
N GLY A 101 -28.10 51.34 50.01
CA GLY A 101 -29.47 50.86 50.07
C GLY A 101 -29.65 49.48 50.72
N GLY A 102 -28.57 48.80 51.14
CA GLY A 102 -28.63 47.52 51.85
C GLY A 102 -27.51 46.54 51.47
N HIS A 103 -27.65 45.30 51.95
CA HIS A 103 -26.77 44.18 51.65
C HIS A 103 -27.50 43.18 50.73
N LEU A 104 -26.86 42.77 49.64
CA LEU A 104 -27.35 41.74 48.74
C LEU A 104 -26.30 40.64 48.59
N GLU A 105 -26.73 39.39 48.75
CA GLU A 105 -25.86 38.23 48.60
C GLU A 105 -26.53 37.23 47.66
N ALA A 106 -25.80 36.82 46.63
CA ALA A 106 -26.15 35.68 45.81
C ALA A 106 -25.16 34.56 46.14
N VAL A 107 -25.66 33.43 46.65
CA VAL A 107 -24.85 32.22 46.91
C VAL A 107 -25.35 31.10 46.00
N ARG A 108 -24.40 30.35 45.44
CA ARG A 108 -24.71 29.15 44.66
C ARG A 108 -25.31 28.08 45.58
N SER A 109 -26.53 27.65 45.27
CA SER A 109 -27.28 26.67 46.07
C SER A 109 -26.71 25.25 46.02
N VAL A 110 -25.96 24.90 44.96
CA VAL A 110 -25.36 23.57 44.78
C VAL A 110 -23.86 23.73 44.59
N LYS A 111 -23.09 23.24 45.57
CA LYS A 111 -21.63 23.18 45.48
C LYS A 111 -21.23 21.98 44.59
N PRO A 112 -20.40 22.18 43.56
CA PRO A 112 -19.95 21.08 42.71
C PRO A 112 -19.15 20.06 43.54
N GLU A 113 -19.40 18.77 43.32
CA GLU A 113 -18.66 17.72 44.02
C GLU A 113 -17.27 17.50 43.37
N PRO A 114 -16.23 17.23 44.17
CA PRO A 114 -14.93 16.89 43.63
C PRO A 114 -14.95 15.45 43.09
N THR A 115 -14.55 15.30 41.83
CA THR A 115 -14.53 14.03 41.09
C THR A 115 -13.22 13.24 41.24
N GLY A 116 -12.19 13.89 41.81
CA GLY A 116 -10.87 13.31 42.04
C GLY A 116 -10.70 12.64 43.40
N PRO A 117 -9.74 11.71 43.55
CA PRO A 117 -9.43 11.03 44.81
C PRO A 117 -8.84 11.99 45.84
N ALA A 118 -8.98 11.66 47.13
CA ALA A 118 -8.56 12.53 48.24
C ALA A 118 -7.07 12.95 48.19
N TRP A 119 -6.18 12.07 47.72
CA TRP A 119 -4.75 12.40 47.58
C TRP A 119 -4.50 13.47 46.50
N PHE A 120 -5.32 13.52 45.45
CA PHE A 120 -5.20 14.50 44.38
C PHE A 120 -5.66 15.89 44.83
N GLN A 121 -6.70 15.92 45.66
CA GLN A 121 -7.18 17.16 46.28
C GLN A 121 -6.17 17.70 47.31
N ALA A 122 -5.45 16.81 48.00
CA ALA A 122 -4.43 17.18 48.99
C ALA A 122 -3.15 17.79 48.39
N LEU A 123 -2.95 17.69 47.07
CA LEU A 123 -1.80 18.28 46.36
C LEU A 123 -1.85 19.82 46.32
N HIS A 124 -2.91 20.47 46.80
CA HIS A 124 -3.05 21.93 46.92
C HIS A 124 -2.69 22.70 45.63
N ALA A 125 -3.03 22.14 44.48
CA ALA A 125 -2.72 22.71 43.16
C ALA A 125 -3.42 24.06 42.91
N LEU A 126 -4.58 24.28 43.51
CA LEU A 126 -5.42 25.47 43.34
C LEU A 126 -5.98 25.89 44.69
N GLN A 127 -5.95 27.20 44.99
CA GLN A 127 -6.46 27.76 46.25
C GLN A 127 -7.79 28.49 46.00
N PRO A 128 -8.70 28.53 46.99
CA PRO A 128 -9.86 29.42 46.95
C PRO A 128 -9.42 30.87 46.75
N LEU A 129 -10.16 31.61 45.93
CA LEU A 129 -9.87 33.00 45.61
C LEU A 129 -11.02 33.86 46.14
N SER A 130 -10.71 34.93 46.87
CA SER A 130 -11.67 35.99 47.18
C SER A 130 -11.18 37.29 46.58
N ARG A 131 -12.07 38.05 45.97
CA ARG A 131 -11.75 39.33 45.35
C ARG A 131 -12.75 40.38 45.80
N GLU A 132 -12.22 41.49 46.31
CA GLU A 132 -13.00 42.65 46.72
C GLU A 132 -12.78 43.80 45.74
N LEU A 133 -13.87 44.46 45.33
CA LEU A 133 -13.88 45.56 44.38
C LEU A 133 -14.70 46.72 44.94
N ALA A 134 -14.09 47.90 45.05
CA ALA A 134 -14.79 49.13 45.39
C ALA A 134 -15.51 49.69 44.15
N LEU A 135 -16.85 49.67 44.17
CA LEU A 135 -17.68 50.15 43.07
C LEU A 135 -17.91 51.67 43.12
N SER A 136 -18.00 52.23 44.33
CA SER A 136 -18.12 53.68 44.61
C SER A 136 -17.63 53.99 46.04
N THR A 137 -17.66 55.26 46.49
CA THR A 137 -17.21 55.65 47.85
C THR A 137 -17.96 54.94 48.98
N ASN A 138 -19.19 54.46 48.75
CA ASN A 138 -20.01 53.77 49.75
C ASN A 138 -20.56 52.41 49.23
N ALA A 139 -19.93 51.78 48.22
CA ALA A 139 -20.35 50.46 47.74
C ALA A 139 -19.17 49.52 47.44
N THR A 140 -19.23 48.31 48.00
CA THR A 140 -18.19 47.26 47.91
C THR A 140 -18.78 45.95 47.43
N LEU A 141 -18.06 45.29 46.51
CA LEU A 141 -18.42 44.00 45.94
C LEU A 141 -17.37 42.95 46.35
N GLU A 142 -17.79 41.91 47.05
CA GLU A 142 -16.96 40.75 47.39
C GLU A 142 -17.39 39.55 46.54
N MET A 143 -16.45 38.88 45.90
CA MET A 143 -16.69 37.67 45.11
C MET A 143 -15.81 36.55 45.65
N THR A 144 -16.41 35.42 46.01
CA THR A 144 -15.68 34.21 46.39
C THR A 144 -15.76 33.16 45.29
N PHE A 145 -14.63 32.55 44.99
CA PHE A 145 -14.48 31.51 43.99
C PHE A 145 -13.96 30.23 44.64
N GLU A 146 -14.49 29.09 44.21
CA GLU A 146 -14.06 27.77 44.66
C GLU A 146 -13.41 26.98 43.51
N PRO A 147 -12.22 26.39 43.71
CA PRO A 147 -11.46 25.78 42.62
C PRO A 147 -11.96 24.37 42.24
N THR A 148 -13.17 23.97 42.62
CA THR A 148 -13.63 22.57 42.48
C THR A 148 -13.80 22.14 41.03
N LEU A 149 -14.33 23.00 40.15
CA LEU A 149 -14.49 22.70 38.72
C LEU A 149 -13.17 22.74 37.93
N PRO A 150 -12.28 23.73 38.12
CA PRO A 150 -10.94 23.70 37.54
C PRO A 150 -10.14 22.47 37.99
N LEU A 151 -10.21 22.10 39.27
CA LEU A 151 -9.54 20.91 39.80
C LEU A 151 -10.12 19.61 39.19
N ASN A 152 -11.44 19.55 38.98
CA ASN A 152 -12.09 18.44 38.28
C ASN A 152 -11.61 18.31 36.82
N ARG A 153 -11.40 19.44 36.12
CA ARG A 153 -10.86 19.45 34.76
C ARG A 153 -9.44 18.88 34.72
N VAL A 154 -8.54 19.36 35.61
CA VAL A 154 -7.17 18.82 35.71
C VAL A 154 -7.18 17.32 36.00
N TRP A 155 -8.02 16.87 36.94
CA TRP A 155 -8.17 15.44 37.26
C TRP A 155 -8.62 14.61 36.05
N HIS A 156 -9.57 15.13 35.28
CA HIS A 156 -10.07 14.46 34.08
C HIS A 156 -8.97 14.27 33.04
N THR A 157 -8.19 15.31 32.75
CA THR A 157 -7.04 15.26 31.82
C THR A 157 -5.99 14.25 32.30
N VAL A 158 -5.61 14.30 33.58
CA VAL A 158 -4.65 13.36 34.19
C VAL A 158 -5.16 11.91 34.09
N ARG A 159 -6.45 11.67 34.36
CA ARG A 159 -7.07 10.34 34.28
C ARG A 159 -7.12 9.80 32.86
N GLN A 160 -7.52 10.61 31.89
CA GLN A 160 -7.55 10.22 30.48
C GLN A 160 -6.15 9.85 30.00
N GLN A 161 -5.14 10.68 30.32
CA GLN A 161 -3.77 10.40 29.95
C GLN A 161 -3.24 9.12 30.63
N ALA A 162 -3.63 8.88 31.89
CA ALA A 162 -3.31 7.67 32.64
C ALA A 162 -3.85 6.40 31.97
N GLN A 163 -5.07 6.44 31.45
CA GLN A 163 -5.66 5.33 30.70
C GLN A 163 -4.88 5.04 29.42
N ILE A 164 -4.55 6.08 28.64
CA ILE A 164 -3.75 5.95 27.41
C ILE A 164 -2.36 5.37 27.73
N SER A 165 -1.73 5.86 28.79
CA SER A 165 -0.40 5.40 29.19
C SER A 165 -0.43 3.95 29.69
N ALA A 166 -1.46 3.55 30.43
CA ALA A 166 -1.65 2.16 30.85
C ALA A 166 -1.84 1.22 29.66
N LEU A 167 -2.60 1.66 28.64
CA LEU A 167 -2.79 0.90 27.40
C LEU A 167 -1.47 0.73 26.65
N ASN A 168 -0.68 1.80 26.51
CA ASN A 168 0.63 1.76 25.86
C ASN A 168 1.60 0.84 26.61
N VAL A 169 1.68 0.95 27.94
CA VAL A 169 2.52 0.06 28.77
C VAL A 169 2.05 -1.40 28.64
N GLY A 170 0.74 -1.64 28.66
CA GLY A 170 0.14 -2.96 28.43
C GLY A 170 0.49 -3.53 27.06
N LEU A 171 0.44 -2.71 26.01
CA LEU A 171 0.83 -3.10 24.65
C LEU A 171 2.32 -3.44 24.56
N ILE A 172 3.19 -2.65 25.18
CA ILE A 172 4.63 -2.94 25.26
C ILE A 172 4.87 -4.29 25.92
N TYR A 173 4.22 -4.56 27.06
CA TYR A 173 4.34 -5.86 27.73
C TYR A 173 3.74 -7.01 26.93
N LEU A 174 2.65 -6.80 26.21
CA LEU A 174 2.04 -7.78 25.32
C LEU A 174 2.97 -8.13 24.16
N LEU A 175 3.55 -7.12 23.49
CA LEU A 175 4.50 -7.31 22.39
C LEU A 175 5.78 -8.00 22.86
N LEU A 176 6.33 -7.58 24.01
CA LEU A 176 7.50 -8.22 24.61
C LEU A 176 7.19 -9.67 25.01
N GLY A 177 6.00 -9.92 25.56
CA GLY A 177 5.51 -11.26 25.90
C GLY A 177 5.36 -12.15 24.67
N LEU A 178 4.78 -11.64 23.58
CA LEU A 178 4.63 -12.35 22.31
C LEU A 178 5.98 -12.67 21.68
N LEU A 179 6.91 -11.72 21.67
CA LEU A 179 8.26 -11.90 21.14
C LEU A 179 8.99 -13.02 21.88
N ILE A 180 8.93 -13.01 23.21
CA ILE A 180 9.60 -14.03 24.02
C ILE A 180 8.87 -15.38 23.93
N TYR A 181 7.54 -15.39 23.88
CA TYR A 181 6.75 -16.61 23.68
C TYR A 181 7.09 -17.28 22.33
N SER A 182 7.22 -16.49 21.27
CA SER A 182 7.61 -16.97 19.95
C SER A 182 9.00 -17.62 19.97
N ASN A 183 9.96 -16.98 20.65
CA ASN A 183 11.34 -17.48 20.78
C ASN A 183 11.44 -18.73 21.66
N LYS A 184 10.71 -18.79 22.79
CA LYS A 184 10.66 -19.99 23.66
C LYS A 184 10.09 -21.18 22.91
N ARG A 185 9.02 -20.98 22.13
CA ARG A 185 8.38 -22.06 21.35
C ARG A 185 9.32 -22.61 20.29
N MET A 186 10.12 -21.76 19.66
CA MET A 186 11.15 -22.17 18.71
C MET A 186 12.24 -22.99 19.40
N LEU A 187 12.83 -22.49 20.49
CA LEU A 187 13.88 -23.19 21.24
C LEU A 187 13.41 -24.56 21.75
N ALA A 188 12.17 -24.67 22.23
CA ALA A 188 11.59 -25.94 22.67
C ALA A 188 11.29 -26.92 21.52
N ARG A 189 11.11 -26.44 20.28
CA ARG A 189 11.00 -27.30 19.10
C ARG A 189 12.36 -27.81 18.66
N LEU A 190 13.37 -26.93 18.65
CA LEU A 190 14.74 -27.29 18.33
C LEU A 190 15.24 -28.37 19.31
N ALA A 191 15.13 -28.15 20.62
CA ALA A 191 15.56 -29.12 21.64
C ALA A 191 14.94 -30.52 21.40
N ARG A 192 13.62 -30.59 21.20
CA ARG A 192 12.93 -31.87 20.91
C ARG A 192 13.37 -32.51 19.60
N ALA A 193 13.65 -31.72 18.56
CA ALA A 193 14.14 -32.25 17.29
C ALA A 193 15.55 -32.83 17.45
N THR A 194 16.41 -32.15 18.22
CA THR A 194 17.76 -32.64 18.54
C THR A 194 17.71 -33.94 19.36
N ASP A 195 16.84 -34.01 20.38
CA ASP A 195 16.68 -35.22 21.22
C ASP A 195 16.24 -36.43 20.39
N ARG A 196 15.24 -36.25 19.50
CA ARG A 196 14.77 -37.32 18.60
C ARG A 196 15.82 -37.73 17.58
N PHE A 197 16.58 -36.76 17.06
CA PHE A 197 17.67 -37.04 16.14
C PHE A 197 18.78 -37.85 16.82
N GLN A 198 19.10 -37.54 18.08
CA GLN A 198 20.04 -38.31 18.89
C GLN A 198 19.53 -39.73 19.22
N ALA A 199 18.20 -39.90 19.33
CA ALA A 199 17.57 -41.20 19.55
C ALA A 199 17.51 -42.13 18.30
N GLY A 200 18.09 -41.72 17.17
CA GLY A 200 18.19 -42.55 15.95
C GLY A 200 17.14 -42.27 14.88
N GLU A 201 16.25 -41.31 15.10
CA GLU A 201 15.27 -40.87 14.09
C GLU A 201 15.90 -39.84 13.13
N HIS A 202 16.75 -40.31 12.22
CA HIS A 202 17.49 -39.44 11.29
C HIS A 202 16.62 -38.71 10.24
N GLY A 203 15.33 -39.07 10.14
CA GLY A 203 14.34 -38.41 9.28
C GLY A 203 13.66 -37.18 9.90
N VAL A 204 13.97 -36.81 11.14
CA VAL A 204 13.36 -35.65 11.81
C VAL A 204 13.70 -34.36 11.05
N ARG A 205 12.70 -33.50 10.84
CA ARG A 205 12.85 -32.20 10.21
C ARG A 205 12.13 -31.12 11.00
N LEU A 206 12.73 -29.93 11.04
CA LEU A 206 12.10 -28.72 11.56
C LEU A 206 11.35 -28.00 10.44
N PRO A 207 10.11 -27.53 10.67
CA PRO A 207 9.37 -26.75 9.67
C PRO A 207 10.03 -25.38 9.45
N LEU A 208 10.21 -24.98 8.19
CA LEU A 208 10.75 -23.67 7.78
C LEU A 208 9.72 -22.55 7.98
N ARG A 209 9.27 -22.34 9.21
CA ARG A 209 8.27 -21.33 9.58
C ARG A 209 8.76 -20.54 10.80
N GLY A 210 8.61 -19.22 10.78
CA GLY A 210 9.03 -18.33 11.87
C GLY A 210 9.87 -17.15 11.35
N THR A 211 10.61 -16.51 12.25
CA THR A 211 11.52 -15.40 11.91
C THR A 211 12.65 -15.84 10.95
N LEU A 212 13.39 -14.88 10.39
CA LEU A 212 14.51 -15.16 9.49
C LEU A 212 15.56 -16.06 10.17
N GLU A 213 15.90 -15.76 11.42
CA GLU A 213 16.84 -16.54 12.23
C GLU A 213 16.28 -17.95 12.50
N ALA A 214 14.97 -18.06 12.73
CA ALA A 214 14.33 -19.35 12.95
C ALA A 214 14.35 -20.25 11.71
N ARG A 215 14.14 -19.67 10.53
CA ARG A 215 14.24 -20.38 9.25
C ARG A 215 15.68 -20.78 8.96
N ALA A 216 16.66 -19.91 9.21
CA ALA A 216 18.07 -20.22 9.03
C ALA A 216 18.55 -21.37 9.95
N LEU A 217 18.15 -21.37 11.23
CA LEU A 217 18.44 -22.46 12.17
C LEU A 217 17.73 -23.78 11.79
N ALA A 218 16.48 -23.70 11.32
CA ALA A 218 15.75 -24.88 10.85
C ALA A 218 16.37 -25.45 9.56
N ALA A 219 16.80 -24.58 8.63
CA ALA A 219 17.47 -24.99 7.40
C ALA A 219 18.83 -25.66 7.68
N THR A 220 19.65 -25.07 8.54
CA THR A 220 20.94 -25.66 8.93
C THR A 220 20.77 -27.02 9.62
N PHE A 221 19.83 -27.14 10.57
CA PHE A 221 19.49 -28.43 11.18
C PHE A 221 19.01 -29.46 10.16
N ASN A 222 18.12 -29.07 9.24
CA ASN A 222 17.57 -29.96 8.22
C ASN A 222 18.64 -30.44 7.23
N ASN A 223 19.56 -29.56 6.81
CA ASN A 223 20.67 -29.90 5.92
C ASN A 223 21.61 -30.92 6.58
N MET A 224 22.01 -30.67 7.84
CA MET A 224 22.80 -31.61 8.62
C MET A 224 22.09 -32.97 8.76
N ALA A 225 20.79 -32.96 9.08
CA ALA A 225 20.01 -34.19 9.21
C ALA A 225 19.90 -34.96 7.89
N GLN A 226 19.82 -34.25 6.76
CA GLN A 226 19.79 -34.84 5.42
C GLN A 226 21.11 -35.48 5.02
N GLU A 227 22.24 -34.81 5.29
CA GLU A 227 23.58 -35.36 5.03
C GLU A 227 23.83 -36.64 5.83
N VAL A 228 23.50 -36.62 7.12
CA VAL A 228 23.65 -37.80 8.00
C VAL A 228 22.73 -38.94 7.53
N GLN A 229 21.49 -38.66 7.15
CA GLN A 229 20.57 -39.68 6.61
C GLN A 229 21.08 -40.27 5.29
N ALA A 230 21.65 -39.44 4.40
CA ALA A 230 22.23 -39.89 3.14
C ALA A 230 23.46 -40.80 3.39
N LEU A 231 24.29 -40.47 4.39
CA LEU A 231 25.45 -41.26 4.78
C LEU A 231 25.05 -42.62 5.38
N VAL A 232 24.07 -42.65 6.28
CA VAL A 232 23.54 -43.90 6.85
C VAL A 232 22.89 -44.76 5.74
N GLY A 233 22.15 -44.14 4.82
CA GLY A 233 21.51 -44.83 3.71
C GLY A 233 22.49 -45.34 2.64
N SER A 234 23.67 -44.73 2.48
CA SER A 234 24.71 -45.24 1.58
C SER A 234 25.46 -46.43 2.18
N LEU A 235 25.72 -46.40 3.49
CA LEU A 235 26.30 -47.51 4.26
C LEU A 235 25.41 -48.76 4.22
N GLN A 236 24.09 -48.61 4.40
CA GLN A 236 23.14 -49.73 4.32
C GLN A 236 23.01 -50.31 2.90
N ARG A 237 23.10 -49.47 1.86
CA ARG A 237 23.09 -49.92 0.46
C ARG A 237 24.36 -50.70 0.10
N SER A 238 25.53 -50.24 0.57
CA SER A 238 26.80 -50.95 0.38
C SER A 238 26.79 -52.35 1.02
N GLN A 239 26.20 -52.50 2.22
CA GLN A 239 26.04 -53.81 2.86
C GLN A 239 25.10 -54.77 2.10
N ARG A 240 23.99 -54.28 1.52
CA ARG A 240 23.08 -55.12 0.70
C ARG A 240 23.71 -55.55 -0.62
N GLN A 241 24.47 -54.66 -1.25
CA GLN A 241 25.11 -54.92 -2.54
C GLN A 241 26.20 -56.00 -2.44
N LEU A 242 26.89 -56.10 -1.29
CA LEU A 242 27.86 -57.16 -1.01
C LEU A 242 27.19 -58.53 -0.79
N GLY A 243 25.96 -58.57 -0.26
CA GLY A 243 25.20 -59.81 -0.04
C GLY A 243 24.60 -60.41 -1.33
N GLU A 244 24.20 -59.58 -2.28
CA GLU A 244 23.63 -60.02 -3.56
C GLU A 244 24.69 -60.53 -4.56
N GLN A 245 25.92 -59.98 -4.52
CA GLN A 245 27.04 -60.45 -5.35
C GLN A 245 27.49 -61.88 -5.01
N LEU A 246 27.35 -62.30 -3.75
CA LEU A 246 27.68 -63.66 -3.31
C LEU A 246 26.68 -64.72 -3.80
N ALA A 247 25.44 -64.35 -4.09
CA ALA A 247 24.39 -65.26 -4.56
C ALA A 247 24.43 -65.49 -6.08
N GLN A 248 24.78 -64.46 -6.87
CA GLN A 248 24.78 -64.54 -8.34
C GLN A 248 25.94 -65.38 -8.90
N THR A 249 27.06 -65.49 -8.19
CA THR A 249 28.26 -66.21 -8.68
C THR A 249 28.03 -67.74 -8.77
N ARG A 250 27.05 -68.30 -8.07
CA ARG A 250 26.74 -69.75 -8.08
C ARG A 250 25.81 -70.20 -9.19
N SER A 251 24.96 -69.33 -9.74
CA SER A 251 23.92 -69.70 -10.71
C SER A 251 24.40 -69.66 -12.17
N ALA A 252 25.52 -68.99 -12.46
CA ALA A 252 25.99 -68.75 -13.82
C ALA A 252 26.73 -69.96 -14.45
N GLN A 253 27.10 -70.97 -13.66
CA GLN A 253 27.85 -72.14 -14.16
C GLN A 253 26.98 -73.17 -14.93
N ALA A 254 25.64 -73.06 -14.89
CA ALA A 254 24.75 -74.09 -15.42
C ALA A 254 24.19 -73.83 -16.84
N GLN A 255 24.35 -72.63 -17.42
CA GLN A 255 23.71 -72.25 -18.70
C GLN A 255 24.64 -72.30 -19.93
N LEU A 256 25.81 -72.91 -19.81
CA LEU A 256 26.85 -72.88 -20.85
C LEU A 256 26.64 -73.83 -22.04
N LEU A 257 25.54 -74.62 -22.06
CA LEU A 257 25.28 -75.62 -23.10
C LEU A 257 24.25 -75.20 -24.16
N ALA A 258 23.55 -74.07 -23.98
CA ALA A 258 22.57 -73.55 -24.94
C ALA A 258 23.12 -72.43 -25.86
N GLU A 259 24.41 -72.09 -25.73
CA GLU A 259 25.06 -70.97 -26.39
C GLU A 259 25.32 -71.20 -27.90
N LYS A 260 25.40 -72.45 -28.34
CA LYS A 260 26.05 -72.76 -29.64
C LYS A 260 25.19 -72.48 -30.88
N GLU A 261 23.87 -72.55 -30.76
CA GLU A 261 22.94 -72.39 -31.90
C GLU A 261 22.43 -70.94 -32.06
N ARG A 262 22.60 -70.12 -31.03
CA ARG A 262 22.16 -68.71 -31.00
C ARG A 262 23.17 -67.76 -31.67
N ILE A 263 24.45 -68.16 -31.80
CA ILE A 263 25.54 -67.31 -32.30
C ILE A 263 25.36 -66.95 -33.79
N GLU A 264 24.85 -67.86 -34.62
CA GLU A 264 24.71 -67.61 -36.08
C GLU A 264 23.52 -66.69 -36.42
N VAL A 265 22.39 -66.84 -35.73
CA VAL A 265 21.22 -65.95 -35.89
C VAL A 265 21.48 -64.54 -35.33
N THR A 266 22.37 -64.43 -34.33
CA THR A 266 22.72 -63.14 -33.71
C THR A 266 23.52 -62.24 -34.66
N LEU A 267 24.44 -62.79 -35.47
CA LEU A 267 25.30 -61.98 -36.35
C LEU A 267 24.55 -61.31 -37.53
N ALA A 268 23.48 -61.93 -38.04
CA ALA A 268 22.65 -61.36 -39.11
C ALA A 268 21.66 -60.28 -38.63
N SER A 269 21.40 -60.21 -37.32
CA SER A 269 20.39 -59.33 -36.70
C SER A 269 21.00 -58.08 -36.05
N ILE A 270 22.32 -57.89 -36.14
CA ILE A 270 23.02 -56.75 -35.53
C ILE A 270 22.88 -55.53 -36.44
N GLY A 271 22.24 -54.47 -35.94
CA GLY A 271 22.07 -53.18 -36.62
C GLY A 271 23.33 -52.31 -36.69
N ASP A 272 24.47 -52.83 -36.22
CA ASP A 272 25.80 -52.20 -36.29
C ASP A 272 26.65 -52.86 -37.39
N ALA A 273 27.56 -52.11 -38.00
CA ALA A 273 28.49 -52.61 -39.00
C ALA A 273 29.60 -53.43 -38.35
N VAL A 274 29.73 -54.71 -38.73
CA VAL A 274 30.71 -55.64 -38.16
C VAL A 274 31.70 -56.05 -39.24
N VAL A 275 32.99 -55.83 -38.95
CA VAL A 275 34.12 -56.14 -39.82
C VAL A 275 35.10 -57.00 -39.06
N THR A 276 35.48 -58.17 -39.58
CA THR A 276 36.59 -58.96 -39.01
C THR A 276 37.79 -58.92 -39.92
N THR A 277 38.99 -59.04 -39.35
CA THR A 277 40.26 -59.01 -40.09
C THR A 277 41.23 -60.07 -39.63
N ASP A 278 42.21 -60.39 -40.47
CA ASP A 278 43.37 -61.22 -40.12
C ASP A 278 44.47 -60.42 -39.38
N LEU A 279 45.60 -61.08 -39.09
CA LEU A 279 46.76 -60.46 -38.44
C LEU A 279 47.43 -59.36 -39.28
N ALA A 280 47.24 -59.37 -40.61
CA ALA A 280 47.74 -58.34 -41.51
C ALA A 280 46.75 -57.18 -41.69
N GLY A 281 45.57 -57.25 -41.08
CA GLY A 281 44.51 -56.23 -41.20
C GLY A 281 43.70 -56.34 -42.50
N ARG A 282 43.70 -57.50 -43.16
CA ARG A 282 42.86 -57.79 -44.33
C ARG A 282 41.48 -58.25 -43.88
N ILE A 283 40.44 -57.73 -44.53
CA ILE A 283 39.04 -58.02 -44.19
C ILE A 283 38.69 -59.48 -44.50
N LEU A 284 38.16 -60.18 -43.49
CA LEU A 284 37.70 -61.57 -43.58
C LEU A 284 36.19 -61.67 -43.71
N THR A 285 35.44 -60.93 -42.89
CA THR A 285 33.97 -60.86 -42.96
C THR A 285 33.49 -59.42 -42.93
N PHE A 286 32.41 -59.14 -43.65
CA PHE A 286 31.90 -57.78 -43.85
C PHE A 286 30.38 -57.78 -43.94
N ASN A 287 29.70 -57.55 -42.81
CA ASN A 287 28.24 -57.71 -42.74
C ASN A 287 27.48 -56.68 -43.60
N ALA A 288 26.18 -56.91 -43.85
CA ALA A 288 25.35 -56.06 -44.70
C ALA A 288 25.29 -54.58 -44.24
N VAL A 289 25.35 -54.34 -42.93
CA VAL A 289 25.39 -52.97 -42.37
C VAL A 289 26.72 -52.29 -42.69
N ALA A 290 27.85 -53.01 -42.66
CA ALA A 290 29.15 -52.50 -43.07
C ALA A 290 29.17 -52.14 -44.57
N GLN A 291 28.52 -52.95 -45.42
CA GLN A 291 28.36 -52.67 -46.85
C GLN A 291 27.62 -51.36 -47.09
N THR A 292 26.54 -51.13 -46.34
CA THR A 292 25.76 -49.88 -46.40
C THR A 292 26.54 -48.68 -45.85
N LEU A 293 27.35 -48.88 -44.82
CA LEU A 293 28.11 -47.82 -44.16
C LEU A 293 29.30 -47.32 -45.00
N THR A 294 29.98 -48.21 -45.72
CA THR A 294 31.18 -47.88 -46.53
C THR A 294 30.89 -47.72 -48.01
N GLY A 295 29.86 -48.41 -48.53
CA GLY A 295 29.51 -48.48 -49.95
C GLY A 295 30.25 -49.58 -50.73
N LEU A 296 30.88 -50.54 -50.03
CA LEU A 296 31.56 -51.70 -50.63
C LEU A 296 30.75 -52.97 -50.42
N ASP A 297 30.64 -53.80 -51.46
CA ASP A 297 30.10 -55.15 -51.31
C ASP A 297 31.12 -56.06 -50.59
N GLU A 298 30.64 -57.06 -49.84
CA GLU A 298 31.52 -57.99 -49.10
C GLU A 298 32.51 -58.72 -50.02
N ALA A 299 32.08 -59.09 -51.23
CA ALA A 299 32.95 -59.74 -52.22
C ALA A 299 34.10 -58.82 -52.70
N GLN A 300 33.89 -57.50 -52.68
CA GLN A 300 34.91 -56.51 -53.02
C GLN A 300 35.79 -56.21 -51.81
N ALA A 301 35.21 -56.09 -50.62
CA ALA A 301 35.92 -55.76 -49.39
C ALA A 301 36.84 -56.90 -48.90
N ARG A 302 36.48 -58.16 -49.16
CA ARG A 302 37.24 -59.33 -48.68
C ARG A 302 38.66 -59.35 -49.25
N GLY A 303 39.65 -59.43 -48.36
CA GLY A 303 41.08 -59.43 -48.71
C GLY A 303 41.72 -58.04 -48.85
N MET A 304 40.91 -56.97 -48.92
CA MET A 304 41.41 -55.59 -48.86
C MET A 304 41.90 -55.25 -47.45
N GLU A 305 42.88 -54.37 -47.36
CA GLU A 305 43.33 -53.82 -46.08
C GLU A 305 42.34 -52.75 -45.59
N LEU A 306 42.10 -52.65 -44.29
CA LEU A 306 41.06 -51.75 -43.73
C LEU A 306 41.14 -50.30 -44.22
N HIS A 307 42.35 -49.76 -44.37
CA HIS A 307 42.56 -48.39 -44.82
C HIS A 307 42.24 -48.16 -46.31
N GLN A 308 42.17 -49.25 -47.10
CA GLN A 308 41.74 -49.23 -48.50
C GLN A 308 40.21 -49.29 -48.59
N ALA A 309 39.56 -49.96 -47.63
CA ALA A 309 38.11 -50.13 -47.62
C ALA A 309 37.36 -48.89 -47.15
N PHE A 310 37.89 -48.15 -46.18
CA PHE A 310 37.30 -46.89 -45.71
C PHE A 310 38.32 -46.02 -44.97
N VAL A 311 38.07 -44.71 -44.96
CA VAL A 311 38.92 -43.72 -44.25
C VAL A 311 38.19 -43.22 -43.01
N LEU A 312 38.81 -43.41 -41.84
CA LEU A 312 38.42 -42.76 -40.59
C LEU A 312 39.27 -41.50 -40.43
N ALA A 313 38.61 -40.34 -40.48
CA ALA A 313 39.23 -39.06 -40.16
C ALA A 313 38.89 -38.66 -38.72
N ASN A 314 39.91 -38.30 -37.96
CA ASN A 314 39.79 -37.44 -36.79
C ASN A 314 40.30 -36.02 -37.17
N ASN A 315 40.11 -35.04 -36.29
CA ASN A 315 40.73 -33.72 -36.44
C ASN A 315 42.29 -33.74 -36.32
N PHE A 316 42.94 -34.92 -36.27
CA PHE A 316 44.38 -35.11 -36.01
C PHE A 316 45.08 -36.15 -36.93
N GLY A 317 44.54 -36.46 -38.11
CA GLY A 317 45.16 -37.33 -39.14
C GLY A 317 44.94 -38.85 -39.04
N GLN A 318 45.13 -39.52 -40.19
CA GLN A 318 44.82 -40.93 -40.56
C GLN A 318 45.46 -42.06 -39.70
N HIS A 319 46.15 -41.75 -38.61
CA HIS A 319 47.04 -42.69 -37.90
C HIS A 319 46.43 -43.39 -36.66
N SER A 320 45.12 -43.26 -36.39
CA SER A 320 44.52 -43.78 -35.15
C SER A 320 44.17 -45.28 -35.18
N LEU A 321 43.65 -45.79 -36.31
CA LEU A 321 43.11 -47.15 -36.38
C LEU A 321 44.20 -48.23 -36.36
N LEU A 322 45.28 -48.05 -37.13
CA LEU A 322 46.41 -48.99 -37.16
C LEU A 322 47.15 -49.05 -35.80
N LYS A 323 47.27 -47.91 -35.10
CA LYS A 323 47.80 -47.88 -33.73
C LYS A 323 46.90 -48.61 -32.74
N ALA A 324 45.58 -48.44 -32.86
CA ALA A 324 44.61 -49.15 -32.03
C ALA A 324 44.71 -50.68 -32.24
N MET A 325 44.85 -51.12 -33.49
CA MET A 325 45.02 -52.55 -33.81
C MET A 325 46.34 -53.10 -33.27
N ALA A 326 47.45 -52.38 -33.46
CA ALA A 326 48.76 -52.78 -32.93
C ALA A 326 48.74 -52.92 -31.39
N ALA A 327 48.08 -52.00 -30.69
CA ALA A 327 47.94 -52.05 -29.23
C ALA A 327 47.12 -53.27 -28.77
N ILE A 328 46.02 -53.59 -29.46
CA ILE A 328 45.17 -54.75 -29.14
C ILE A 328 45.90 -56.07 -29.42
N TYR A 329 46.68 -56.14 -30.51
CA TYR A 329 47.48 -57.32 -30.85
C TYR A 329 48.62 -57.56 -29.87
N ALA A 330 49.19 -56.50 -29.28
CA ALA A 330 50.21 -56.58 -28.24
C ALA A 330 49.68 -56.98 -26.85
N GLY A 331 48.39 -57.33 -26.71
CA GLY A 331 47.78 -57.70 -25.43
C GLY A 331 47.01 -56.57 -24.74
N GLY A 332 46.83 -55.43 -25.41
CA GLY A 332 46.05 -54.30 -24.89
C GLY A 332 44.55 -54.59 -24.77
N ALA A 333 43.88 -53.78 -23.95
CA ALA A 333 42.42 -53.83 -23.76
C ALA A 333 41.64 -53.41 -25.02
N VAL A 334 40.34 -53.71 -25.05
CA VAL A 334 39.40 -53.29 -26.10
C VAL A 334 39.48 -51.78 -26.32
N VAL A 335 39.71 -51.36 -27.57
CA VAL A 335 39.75 -49.94 -27.93
C VAL A 335 38.36 -49.48 -28.29
N LYS A 336 37.88 -48.42 -27.63
CA LYS A 336 36.64 -47.73 -27.94
C LYS A 336 36.95 -46.30 -28.35
N ALA A 337 36.47 -45.87 -29.50
CA ALA A 337 36.65 -44.51 -29.98
C ALA A 337 35.32 -43.97 -30.52
N GLY A 338 34.91 -42.82 -29.99
CA GLY A 338 33.71 -42.12 -30.44
C GLY A 338 34.01 -40.98 -31.40
N GLY A 339 32.98 -40.54 -32.14
CA GLY A 339 33.02 -39.30 -32.92
C GLY A 339 34.00 -39.29 -34.08
N GLN A 340 34.24 -40.43 -34.72
CA GLN A 340 35.07 -40.50 -35.92
C GLN A 340 34.24 -40.15 -37.14
N SER A 341 34.84 -39.47 -38.12
CA SER A 341 34.21 -39.24 -39.43
C SER A 341 34.62 -40.37 -40.36
N LEU A 342 33.68 -41.24 -40.73
CA LEU A 342 33.85 -42.25 -41.77
C LEU A 342 33.40 -41.67 -43.10
N ARG A 343 34.28 -41.73 -44.11
CA ARG A 343 33.94 -41.30 -45.48
C ARG A 343 33.45 -42.48 -46.31
N HIS A 344 32.21 -42.39 -46.78
CA HIS A 344 31.59 -43.30 -47.73
C HIS A 344 32.20 -43.12 -49.12
N LEU A 345 32.19 -44.17 -49.96
CA LEU A 345 32.74 -44.14 -51.33
C LEU A 345 32.15 -43.07 -52.24
N SER A 346 30.88 -42.72 -52.05
CA SER A 346 30.21 -41.61 -52.77
C SER A 346 30.64 -40.20 -52.33
N GLY A 347 31.50 -40.08 -51.31
CA GLY A 347 31.96 -38.81 -50.75
C GLY A 347 31.16 -38.31 -49.53
N GLN A 348 30.05 -38.96 -49.18
CA GLN A 348 29.26 -38.64 -47.98
C GLN A 348 30.06 -38.95 -46.70
N VAL A 349 29.99 -38.08 -45.69
CA VAL A 349 30.65 -38.30 -44.39
C VAL A 349 29.61 -38.71 -43.36
N ARG A 350 29.89 -39.78 -42.62
CA ARG A 350 29.05 -40.28 -41.52
C ARG A 350 29.83 -40.26 -40.22
N MET A 351 29.16 -39.89 -39.13
CA MET A 351 29.74 -39.92 -37.80
C MET A 351 29.56 -41.29 -37.19
N VAL A 352 30.66 -41.96 -36.86
CA VAL A 352 30.66 -43.31 -36.32
C VAL A 352 31.36 -43.38 -34.96
N GLU A 353 30.88 -44.29 -34.12
CA GLU A 353 31.59 -44.78 -32.96
C GLU A 353 32.06 -46.20 -33.26
N TYR A 354 33.30 -46.55 -32.90
CA TYR A 354 33.81 -47.89 -33.16
C TYR A 354 34.42 -48.54 -31.92
N THR A 355 34.27 -49.86 -31.85
CA THR A 355 34.92 -50.73 -30.88
C THR A 355 35.76 -51.75 -31.63
N ALA A 356 37.03 -51.90 -31.23
CA ALA A 356 37.95 -52.89 -31.79
C ALA A 356 38.45 -53.84 -30.70
N ALA A 357 38.44 -55.14 -30.98
CA ALA A 357 38.92 -56.18 -30.08
C ALA A 357 39.68 -57.29 -30.84
N ALA A 358 40.65 -57.93 -30.18
CA ALA A 358 41.38 -59.07 -30.74
C ALA A 358 40.50 -60.33 -30.69
N ILE A 359 40.47 -61.07 -31.79
CA ILE A 359 39.96 -62.44 -31.83
C ILE A 359 41.13 -63.33 -31.41
N ARG A 360 40.95 -64.16 -30.38
CA ARG A 360 41.99 -65.06 -29.84
C ARG A 360 41.54 -66.52 -29.95
N ASP A 361 42.50 -67.40 -30.21
CA ASP A 361 42.28 -68.85 -30.20
C ASP A 361 42.18 -69.41 -28.77
N SER A 362 41.83 -70.68 -28.64
CA SER A 362 41.73 -71.36 -27.34
C SER A 362 43.06 -71.47 -26.58
N ALA A 363 44.19 -71.16 -27.22
CA ALA A 363 45.52 -71.08 -26.62
C ALA A 363 45.94 -69.63 -26.30
N GLY A 364 45.04 -68.66 -26.45
CA GLY A 364 45.27 -67.23 -26.16
C GLY A 364 46.02 -66.45 -27.25
N ARG A 365 46.35 -67.09 -28.38
CA ARG A 365 47.06 -66.46 -29.51
C ARG A 365 46.09 -65.63 -30.33
N VAL A 366 46.51 -64.42 -30.70
CA VAL A 366 45.70 -63.52 -31.53
C VAL A 366 45.61 -64.10 -32.94
N GLN A 367 44.39 -64.20 -33.49
CA GLN A 367 44.12 -64.65 -34.86
C GLN A 367 43.75 -63.49 -35.80
N GLY A 368 43.33 -62.36 -35.24
CA GLY A 368 42.82 -61.22 -35.99
C GLY A 368 42.10 -60.23 -35.09
N SER A 369 41.28 -59.36 -35.67
CA SER A 369 40.43 -58.43 -34.91
C SER A 369 39.00 -58.37 -35.41
N VAL A 370 38.08 -58.00 -34.51
CA VAL A 370 36.71 -57.59 -34.84
C VAL A 370 36.56 -56.09 -34.58
N LEU A 371 35.98 -55.39 -35.55
CA LEU A 371 35.60 -54.00 -35.47
C LEU A 371 34.08 -53.90 -35.58
N VAL A 372 33.48 -53.19 -34.65
CA VAL A 372 32.05 -52.88 -34.66
C VAL A 372 31.89 -51.37 -34.78
N PHE A 373 31.24 -50.91 -35.85
CA PHE A 373 30.94 -49.50 -36.13
C PHE A 373 29.46 -49.23 -35.96
N ARG A 374 29.14 -48.16 -35.24
CA ARG A 374 27.78 -47.68 -35.04
C ARG A 374 27.63 -46.30 -35.65
N ASP A 375 26.71 -46.14 -36.59
CA ASP A 375 26.35 -44.84 -37.15
C ASP A 375 25.56 -44.05 -36.09
N VAL A 376 26.08 -42.89 -35.70
CA VAL A 376 25.46 -41.99 -34.69
C VAL A 376 25.05 -40.66 -35.31
N SER A 377 25.04 -40.55 -36.65
CA SER A 377 24.79 -39.30 -37.37
C SER A 377 23.40 -38.73 -37.08
N GLU A 378 22.35 -39.52 -37.32
CA GLU A 378 20.95 -39.10 -37.10
C GLU A 378 20.67 -38.82 -35.62
N LYS A 379 21.14 -39.71 -34.72
CA LYS A 379 20.99 -39.54 -33.28
C LYS A 379 21.62 -38.23 -32.80
N ARG A 380 22.84 -37.90 -33.26
CA ARG A 380 23.51 -36.64 -32.86
C ARG A 380 22.83 -35.42 -33.45
N HIS A 381 22.39 -35.47 -34.70
CA HIS A 381 21.64 -34.38 -35.32
C HIS A 381 20.33 -34.10 -34.57
N LEU A 382 19.57 -35.15 -34.24
CA LEU A 382 18.35 -35.04 -33.44
C LEU A 382 18.64 -34.52 -32.03
N ILE A 383 19.70 -35.00 -31.37
CA ILE A 383 20.11 -34.48 -30.05
C ILE A 383 20.48 -32.99 -30.14
N GLN A 384 21.18 -32.56 -31.19
CA GLN A 384 21.53 -31.15 -31.38
C GLN A 384 20.29 -30.28 -31.65
N GLN A 385 19.36 -30.74 -32.50
CA GLN A 385 18.11 -30.05 -32.76
C GLN A 385 17.23 -29.97 -31.51
N MET A 386 17.06 -31.08 -30.78
CA MET A 386 16.33 -31.11 -29.51
C MET A 386 16.99 -30.19 -28.47
N SER A 387 18.33 -30.19 -28.39
CA SER A 387 19.08 -29.31 -27.49
C SER A 387 18.93 -27.83 -27.86
N TRP A 388 18.82 -27.50 -29.15
CA TRP A 388 18.61 -26.13 -29.61
C TRP A 388 17.18 -25.66 -29.31
N GLN A 389 16.17 -26.45 -29.68
CA GLN A 389 14.75 -26.17 -29.43
C GLN A 389 14.39 -26.13 -27.94
N SER A 390 15.09 -26.90 -27.11
CA SER A 390 14.93 -26.83 -25.65
C SER A 390 15.26 -25.45 -25.09
N ASN A 391 16.08 -24.65 -25.78
CA ASN A 391 16.61 -23.39 -25.27
C ASN A 391 16.21 -22.16 -26.12
N HIS A 392 15.58 -22.33 -27.28
CA HIS A 392 15.24 -21.23 -28.19
C HIS A 392 13.77 -21.28 -28.61
N ASP A 393 13.20 -20.10 -28.86
CA ASP A 393 11.89 -19.89 -29.46
C ASP A 393 11.98 -20.11 -30.98
N VAL A 394 11.15 -21.01 -31.52
CA VAL A 394 11.24 -21.44 -32.92
C VAL A 394 10.88 -20.32 -33.90
N LEU A 395 9.98 -19.41 -33.51
CA LEU A 395 9.53 -18.33 -34.40
C LEU A 395 10.57 -17.20 -34.51
N THR A 396 11.12 -16.76 -33.38
CA THR A 396 12.00 -15.58 -33.32
C THR A 396 13.49 -15.91 -33.26
N GLY A 397 13.85 -17.16 -32.95
CA GLY A 397 15.24 -17.58 -32.74
C GLY A 397 15.87 -17.08 -31.44
N LEU A 398 15.13 -16.28 -30.65
CA LEU A 398 15.59 -15.81 -29.34
C LEU A 398 15.60 -16.94 -28.32
N PRO A 399 16.39 -16.82 -27.24
CA PRO A 399 16.27 -17.69 -26.09
C PRO A 399 14.84 -17.78 -25.56
N ASN A 400 14.42 -18.97 -25.17
CA ASN A 400 13.09 -19.21 -24.62
C ASN A 400 13.08 -19.04 -23.08
N ARG A 401 11.92 -19.29 -22.46
CA ARG A 401 11.75 -19.24 -21.00
C ARG A 401 12.74 -20.11 -20.21
N ALA A 402 13.08 -21.31 -20.71
CA ALA A 402 14.00 -22.21 -20.03
C ALA A 402 15.43 -21.64 -20.03
N ALA A 403 15.89 -21.16 -21.18
CA ALA A 403 17.20 -20.52 -21.31
C ALA A 403 17.30 -19.23 -20.49
N LEU A 404 16.23 -18.42 -20.47
CA LEU A 404 16.15 -17.23 -19.64
C LEU A 404 16.31 -17.58 -18.15
N SER A 405 15.60 -18.59 -17.64
CA SER A 405 15.66 -18.97 -16.23
C SER A 405 17.11 -19.27 -15.80
N SER A 406 17.81 -20.09 -16.57
CA SER A 406 19.22 -20.43 -16.28
C SER A 406 20.14 -19.22 -16.38
N ARG A 407 19.95 -18.37 -17.41
CA ARG A 407 20.81 -17.19 -17.59
C ARG A 407 20.54 -16.13 -16.52
N PHE A 408 19.30 -15.95 -16.12
CA PHE A 408 18.90 -14.95 -15.15
C PHE A 408 19.46 -15.27 -13.76
N GLU A 409 19.43 -16.53 -13.34
CA GLU A 409 20.10 -16.95 -12.09
C GLU A 409 21.61 -16.62 -12.12
N GLN A 410 22.28 -16.87 -13.25
CA GLN A 410 23.70 -16.55 -13.42
C GLN A 410 23.99 -15.05 -13.36
N GLU A 411 23.19 -14.22 -14.03
CA GLU A 411 23.35 -12.75 -14.00
C GLU A 411 23.05 -12.18 -12.61
N LEU A 412 22.07 -12.75 -11.90
CA LEU A 412 21.73 -12.36 -10.53
C LEU A 412 22.83 -12.72 -9.53
N GLU A 413 23.44 -13.90 -9.68
CA GLU A 413 24.58 -14.32 -8.86
C GLU A 413 25.81 -13.43 -9.12
N GLN A 414 26.11 -13.13 -10.38
CA GLN A 414 27.18 -12.18 -10.73
C GLN A 414 26.93 -10.77 -10.20
N ALA A 415 25.69 -10.27 -10.30
CA ALA A 415 25.30 -8.98 -9.77
C ALA A 415 25.49 -8.92 -8.24
N ARG A 416 25.14 -10.00 -7.54
CA ARG A 416 25.35 -10.15 -6.09
C ARG A 416 26.82 -10.17 -5.71
N GLU A 417 27.64 -10.97 -6.42
CA GLU A 417 29.08 -11.08 -6.15
C GLU A 417 29.83 -9.76 -6.39
N ARG A 418 29.45 -9.03 -7.45
CA ARG A 418 30.12 -7.79 -7.86
C ARG A 418 29.50 -6.53 -7.28
N GLN A 419 28.41 -6.65 -6.53
CA GLN A 419 27.60 -5.51 -6.03
C GLN A 419 27.20 -4.56 -7.17
N GLN A 420 26.76 -5.13 -8.28
CA GLN A 420 26.39 -4.38 -9.49
C GLN A 420 24.87 -4.38 -9.67
N LEU A 421 24.36 -3.28 -10.21
CA LEU A 421 22.94 -3.16 -10.51
C LEU A 421 22.59 -4.04 -11.72
N LEU A 422 21.54 -4.84 -11.57
CA LEU A 422 20.91 -5.61 -12.65
C LEU A 422 19.50 -5.07 -12.85
N ALA A 423 19.18 -4.62 -14.07
CA ALA A 423 17.81 -4.25 -14.43
C ALA A 423 17.14 -5.38 -15.22
N VAL A 424 15.90 -5.66 -14.85
CA VAL A 424 15.05 -6.68 -15.45
C VAL A 424 13.88 -5.95 -16.09
N CYS A 425 13.80 -6.01 -17.41
CA CYS A 425 12.79 -5.32 -18.19
C CYS A 425 11.86 -6.36 -18.82
N LEU A 426 10.57 -6.28 -18.53
CA LEU A 426 9.53 -7.08 -19.17
C LEU A 426 8.77 -6.20 -20.17
N PHE A 427 8.57 -6.70 -21.38
CA PHE A 427 7.96 -5.98 -22.51
C PHE A 427 6.69 -6.66 -22.94
N ASP A 428 5.73 -5.84 -23.39
CA ASP A 428 4.54 -6.30 -24.08
C ASP A 428 4.19 -5.31 -25.20
N LEU A 429 3.76 -5.85 -26.33
CA LEU A 429 3.45 -5.09 -27.53
C LEU A 429 2.02 -4.53 -27.45
N ASP A 430 1.90 -3.21 -27.46
CA ASP A 430 0.61 -2.55 -27.30
C ASP A 430 -0.32 -2.89 -28.48
N HIS A 431 -1.50 -3.40 -28.17
CA HIS A 431 -2.55 -3.73 -29.15
C HIS A 431 -2.17 -4.84 -30.17
N PHE A 432 -1.19 -5.69 -29.88
CA PHE A 432 -0.77 -6.78 -30.77
C PHE A 432 -1.90 -7.76 -31.13
N GLN A 433 -2.80 -8.06 -30.19
CA GLN A 433 -3.98 -8.88 -30.49
C GLN A 433 -4.88 -8.26 -31.57
N GLY A 434 -4.98 -6.92 -31.61
CA GLY A 434 -5.72 -6.20 -32.64
C GLY A 434 -5.08 -6.34 -34.03
N ILE A 435 -3.75 -6.41 -34.10
CA ILE A 435 -3.03 -6.70 -35.36
C ILE A 435 -3.34 -8.11 -35.83
N ASN A 436 -3.28 -9.11 -34.95
CA ASN A 436 -3.61 -10.49 -35.31
C ASN A 436 -5.06 -10.65 -35.78
N GLN A 437 -6.01 -9.94 -35.16
CA GLN A 437 -7.41 -9.97 -35.54
C GLN A 437 -7.72 -9.19 -36.82
N GLY A 438 -7.01 -8.07 -37.06
CA GLY A 438 -7.25 -7.20 -38.21
C GLY A 438 -6.49 -7.60 -39.48
N LEU A 439 -5.23 -8.03 -39.36
CA LEU A 439 -4.31 -8.29 -40.47
C LEU A 439 -3.87 -9.76 -40.58
N GLY A 440 -4.29 -10.59 -39.62
CA GLY A 440 -4.02 -12.03 -39.61
C GLY A 440 -2.72 -12.42 -38.91
N GLN A 441 -2.61 -13.71 -38.59
CA GLN A 441 -1.52 -14.27 -37.78
C GLN A 441 -0.15 -14.19 -38.48
N ALA A 442 -0.11 -14.32 -39.82
CA ALA A 442 1.14 -14.24 -40.56
C ALA A 442 1.82 -12.87 -40.45
N VAL A 443 1.03 -11.79 -40.46
CA VAL A 443 1.53 -10.41 -40.25
C VAL A 443 2.02 -10.25 -38.81
N GLY A 444 1.28 -10.77 -37.82
CA GLY A 444 1.72 -10.77 -36.43
C GLY A 444 3.04 -11.51 -36.20
N ASP A 445 3.22 -12.66 -36.84
CA ASP A 445 4.46 -13.43 -36.79
C ASP A 445 5.65 -12.64 -37.39
N GLU A 446 5.43 -11.91 -38.48
CA GLU A 446 6.46 -11.07 -39.09
C GLU A 446 6.83 -9.86 -38.22
N VAL A 447 5.84 -9.24 -37.59
CA VAL A 447 6.05 -8.20 -36.58
C VAL A 447 6.90 -8.73 -35.42
N LEU A 448 6.58 -9.92 -34.89
CA LEU A 448 7.33 -10.54 -33.80
C LEU A 448 8.79 -10.83 -34.17
N LYS A 449 9.08 -11.26 -35.41
CA LYS A 449 10.45 -11.44 -35.90
C LYS A 449 11.22 -10.11 -35.96
N GLN A 450 10.58 -9.05 -36.44
CA GLN A 450 11.19 -7.72 -36.50
C GLN A 450 11.43 -7.13 -35.10
N VAL A 451 10.48 -7.29 -34.18
CA VAL A 451 10.67 -6.92 -32.77
C VAL A 451 11.86 -7.67 -32.18
N ALA A 452 11.92 -8.98 -32.38
CA ALA A 452 13.01 -9.82 -31.90
C ALA A 452 14.37 -9.37 -32.46
N SER A 453 14.44 -9.05 -33.75
CA SER A 453 15.65 -8.50 -34.38
C SER A 453 16.08 -7.18 -33.73
N ARG A 454 15.15 -6.22 -33.57
CA ARG A 454 15.45 -4.92 -32.94
C ARG A 454 15.91 -5.07 -31.50
N LEU A 455 15.29 -5.97 -30.72
CA LEU A 455 15.70 -6.25 -29.35
C LEU A 455 17.08 -6.94 -29.31
N HIS A 456 17.36 -7.84 -30.25
CA HIS A 456 18.67 -8.50 -30.36
C HIS A 456 19.77 -7.49 -30.70
N ASP A 457 19.53 -6.61 -31.68
CA ASP A 457 20.46 -5.55 -32.07
C ASP A 457 20.72 -4.57 -30.92
N PHE A 458 19.67 -4.23 -30.15
CA PHE A 458 19.80 -3.42 -28.95
C PHE A 458 20.62 -4.12 -27.86
N ALA A 459 20.38 -5.41 -27.66
CA ALA A 459 21.05 -6.17 -26.61
C ALA A 459 22.56 -6.33 -26.86
N GLY A 460 22.94 -6.53 -28.14
CA GLY A 460 24.32 -6.74 -28.55
C GLY A 460 24.99 -7.88 -27.78
N GLN A 461 26.26 -7.70 -27.42
CA GLN A 461 27.00 -8.69 -26.61
C GLN A 461 26.90 -8.47 -25.09
N ARG A 462 26.37 -7.31 -24.65
CA ARG A 462 26.37 -6.90 -23.24
C ARG A 462 25.10 -7.30 -22.51
N HIS A 463 23.97 -7.31 -23.21
CA HIS A 463 22.67 -7.57 -22.60
C HIS A 463 22.10 -8.89 -23.08
N TYR A 464 21.07 -9.38 -22.39
CA TYR A 464 20.46 -10.66 -22.70
C TYR A 464 18.97 -10.51 -22.96
N VAL A 465 18.50 -10.96 -24.11
CA VAL A 465 17.09 -10.91 -24.51
C VAL A 465 16.53 -12.31 -24.62
N ALA A 466 15.28 -12.50 -24.19
CA ALA A 466 14.53 -13.74 -24.35
C ALA A 466 13.06 -13.45 -24.68
N ARG A 467 12.36 -14.43 -25.26
CA ARG A 467 10.91 -14.38 -25.47
C ARG A 467 10.22 -15.39 -24.55
N LEU A 468 9.20 -14.93 -23.81
CA LEU A 468 8.46 -15.78 -22.87
C LEU A 468 7.31 -16.55 -23.53
N GLY A 469 6.79 -16.02 -24.64
CA GLY A 469 5.63 -16.52 -25.38
C GLY A 469 4.70 -15.37 -25.77
N GLY A 470 3.85 -15.56 -26.78
CA GLY A 470 2.95 -14.50 -27.25
C GLY A 470 3.73 -13.25 -27.69
N ASP A 471 3.31 -12.09 -27.19
CA ASP A 471 3.91 -10.76 -27.39
C ASP A 471 4.84 -10.33 -26.24
N GLU A 472 5.18 -11.25 -25.32
CA GLU A 472 6.00 -10.96 -24.15
C GLU A 472 7.50 -11.24 -24.37
N PHE A 473 8.33 -10.24 -24.08
CA PHE A 473 9.79 -10.33 -24.13
C PHE A 473 10.41 -9.93 -22.80
N VAL A 474 11.62 -10.42 -22.53
CA VAL A 474 12.42 -10.04 -21.35
C VAL A 474 13.80 -9.58 -21.81
N LEU A 475 14.28 -8.47 -21.23
CA LEU A 475 15.63 -7.97 -21.39
C LEU A 475 16.30 -7.85 -20.03
N LEU A 476 17.46 -8.48 -19.89
CA LEU A 476 18.33 -8.34 -18.74
C LEU A 476 19.45 -7.36 -19.10
N LEU A 477 19.57 -6.30 -18.31
CA LEU A 477 20.64 -5.30 -18.43
C LEU A 477 21.58 -5.46 -17.23
N PRO A 478 22.61 -6.32 -17.35
CA PRO A 478 23.58 -6.48 -16.28
C PRO A 478 24.58 -5.32 -16.25
N GLN A 479 25.19 -5.11 -15.09
CA GLN A 479 26.29 -4.16 -14.88
C GLN A 479 25.92 -2.73 -15.26
N MET A 480 24.80 -2.23 -14.73
CA MET A 480 24.35 -0.87 -14.97
C MET A 480 24.91 0.12 -13.92
N ASP A 481 25.31 1.30 -14.36
CA ASP A 481 25.92 2.34 -13.51
C ASP A 481 24.90 3.13 -12.65
N GLY A 482 23.69 2.60 -12.49
CA GLY A 482 22.59 3.22 -11.75
C GLY A 482 21.30 3.36 -12.56
N ARG A 483 20.26 3.89 -11.90
CA ARG A 483 18.92 4.05 -12.48
C ARG A 483 18.91 4.93 -13.75
N GLY A 484 19.67 6.03 -13.77
CA GLY A 484 19.72 6.93 -14.92
C GLY A 484 20.24 6.26 -16.20
N ALA A 485 21.18 5.30 -16.07
CA ALA A 485 21.66 4.53 -17.22
C ALA A 485 20.58 3.59 -17.78
N VAL A 486 19.74 3.03 -16.91
CA VAL A 486 18.58 2.22 -17.30
C VAL A 486 17.53 3.07 -17.98
N GLU A 487 17.24 4.27 -17.48
CA GLU A 487 16.30 5.22 -18.10
C GLU A 487 16.71 5.59 -19.53
N GLN A 488 18.00 5.89 -19.74
CA GLN A 488 18.53 6.17 -21.08
C GLN A 488 18.42 4.96 -22.02
N ALA A 489 18.68 3.76 -21.51
CA ALA A 489 18.52 2.52 -22.25
C ALA A 489 17.06 2.31 -22.66
N MET A 490 16.10 2.50 -21.74
CA MET A 490 14.66 2.35 -22.02
C MET A 490 14.14 3.38 -23.02
N ALA A 491 14.56 4.65 -22.92
CA ALA A 491 14.17 5.67 -23.87
C ALA A 491 14.63 5.34 -25.31
N ARG A 492 15.87 4.88 -25.47
CA ARG A 492 16.42 4.45 -26.77
C ARG A 492 15.68 3.22 -27.32
N LEU A 493 15.36 2.27 -26.45
CA LEU A 493 14.68 1.04 -26.83
C LEU A 493 13.23 1.29 -27.28
N LEU A 494 12.47 2.09 -26.52
CA LEU A 494 11.11 2.48 -26.89
C LEU A 494 11.09 3.23 -28.22
N ALA A 495 12.03 4.14 -28.46
CA ALA A 495 12.15 4.83 -29.75
C ALA A 495 12.42 3.86 -30.91
N ALA A 496 13.25 2.84 -30.71
CA ALA A 496 13.52 1.82 -31.73
C ALA A 496 12.32 0.91 -31.99
N LEU A 497 11.55 0.57 -30.95
CA LEU A 497 10.33 -0.24 -31.08
C LEU A 497 9.17 0.55 -31.68
N ALA A 498 9.13 1.87 -31.51
CA ALA A 498 8.10 2.73 -32.11
C ALA A 498 8.30 2.99 -33.62
N LEU A 499 9.41 2.54 -34.22
CA LEU A 499 9.60 2.64 -35.66
C LEU A 499 8.62 1.73 -36.41
N ASP A 500 8.13 2.20 -37.55
CA ASP A 500 7.20 1.48 -38.40
C ASP A 500 7.71 0.07 -38.80
N TYR A 501 6.81 -0.93 -38.80
CA TYR A 501 7.10 -2.32 -39.17
C TYR A 501 6.64 -2.59 -40.61
N GLN A 502 7.48 -3.24 -41.41
CA GLN A 502 7.19 -3.51 -42.83
C GLN A 502 6.75 -4.97 -42.98
N CYS A 503 5.49 -5.21 -43.33
CA CYS A 503 4.93 -6.56 -43.45
C CYS A 503 4.20 -6.70 -44.80
N ASP A 504 4.70 -7.55 -45.70
CA ASP A 504 4.11 -7.80 -47.03
C ASP A 504 3.74 -6.53 -47.84
N GLY A 505 4.51 -5.44 -47.68
CA GLY A 505 4.29 -4.16 -48.36
C GLY A 505 3.36 -3.18 -47.64
N GLU A 506 2.77 -3.57 -46.50
CA GLU A 506 2.03 -2.68 -45.61
C GLU A 506 2.89 -2.20 -44.43
N THR A 507 2.59 -0.98 -43.97
CA THR A 507 3.29 -0.35 -42.85
C THR A 507 2.44 -0.44 -41.59
N VAL A 508 2.91 -1.20 -40.59
CA VAL A 508 2.22 -1.42 -39.32
C VAL A 508 2.85 -0.54 -38.23
N LYS A 509 2.01 0.22 -37.53
CA LYS A 509 2.41 1.04 -36.38
C LYS A 509 2.12 0.31 -35.09
N MET A 510 3.11 0.24 -34.22
CA MET A 510 3.00 -0.42 -32.93
C MET A 510 3.89 0.26 -31.92
N SER A 511 3.50 0.21 -30.65
CA SER A 511 4.31 0.64 -29.52
C SER A 511 4.50 -0.52 -28.54
N ALA A 512 5.35 -0.31 -27.54
CA ALA A 512 5.54 -1.27 -26.47
C ALA A 512 5.39 -0.59 -25.10
N SER A 513 4.84 -1.33 -24.15
CA SER A 513 4.86 -0.98 -22.74
C SER A 513 5.96 -1.80 -22.05
N VAL A 514 6.65 -1.20 -21.07
CA VAL A 514 7.78 -1.84 -20.39
C VAL A 514 7.67 -1.71 -18.88
N GLY A 515 7.82 -2.83 -18.18
CA GLY A 515 7.97 -2.85 -16.73
C GLY A 515 9.41 -3.10 -16.34
N VAL A 516 9.96 -2.31 -15.42
CA VAL A 516 11.38 -2.37 -15.05
C VAL A 516 11.52 -2.63 -13.55
N ALA A 517 12.15 -3.76 -13.19
CA ALA A 517 12.57 -4.05 -11.83
C ALA A 517 14.09 -3.92 -11.69
N LEU A 518 14.54 -3.31 -10.59
CA LEU A 518 15.97 -3.13 -10.30
C LEU A 518 16.40 -4.01 -9.14
N TYR A 519 17.42 -4.83 -9.37
CA TYR A 519 18.18 -5.45 -8.30
C TYR A 519 19.30 -4.49 -7.90
N ARG A 520 19.29 -4.04 -6.64
CA ARG A 520 20.32 -3.12 -6.09
C ARG A 520 21.16 -3.81 -5.03
N ASP A 521 20.53 -4.37 -3.99
CA ASP A 521 21.16 -5.16 -2.94
C ASP A 521 20.10 -6.04 -2.24
N GLY A 522 20.50 -7.21 -1.73
CA GLY A 522 19.66 -8.07 -0.89
C GLY A 522 19.35 -9.47 -1.45
N GLU A 523 18.52 -10.21 -0.71
CA GLU A 523 18.05 -11.55 -1.06
C GLU A 523 16.73 -11.49 -1.85
N THR A 524 16.78 -11.01 -3.09
CA THR A 524 15.65 -11.08 -4.03
C THR A 524 15.89 -12.21 -5.03
N SER A 525 14.89 -13.06 -5.28
CA SER A 525 15.00 -14.13 -6.28
C SER A 525 14.68 -13.62 -7.69
N ALA A 526 15.13 -14.35 -8.72
CA ALA A 526 14.80 -14.08 -10.11
C ALA A 526 13.27 -14.01 -10.33
N ASP A 527 12.51 -14.95 -9.77
CA ASP A 527 11.04 -14.96 -9.80
C ASP A 527 10.41 -13.71 -9.17
N GLN A 528 10.99 -13.21 -8.07
CA GLN A 528 10.49 -11.97 -7.45
C GLN A 528 10.74 -10.77 -8.35
N LEU A 529 11.94 -10.64 -8.94
CA LEU A 529 12.25 -9.55 -9.87
C LEU A 529 11.40 -9.59 -11.13
N LEU A 530 11.13 -10.77 -11.70
CA LEU A 530 10.21 -10.92 -12.83
C LEU A 530 8.78 -10.50 -12.46
N ARG A 531 8.28 -10.89 -11.28
CA ARG A 531 6.96 -10.43 -10.80
C ARG A 531 6.91 -8.92 -10.58
N HIS A 532 7.97 -8.33 -10.06
CA HIS A 532 8.08 -6.88 -9.90
C HIS A 532 8.07 -6.17 -11.26
N ALA A 533 8.79 -6.71 -12.25
CA ALA A 533 8.78 -6.19 -13.61
C ALA A 533 7.38 -6.33 -14.25
N ASP A 534 6.69 -7.44 -14.04
CA ASP A 534 5.31 -7.65 -14.49
C ASP A 534 4.31 -6.65 -13.86
N GLN A 535 4.44 -6.41 -12.56
CA GLN A 535 3.64 -5.40 -11.87
C GLN A 535 3.88 -4.00 -12.45
N ALA A 536 5.14 -3.63 -12.68
CA ALA A 536 5.47 -2.36 -13.31
C ALA A 536 4.97 -2.28 -14.77
N LEU A 537 4.99 -3.38 -15.52
CA LEU A 537 4.48 -3.44 -16.89
C LEU A 537 2.98 -3.16 -16.91
N TYR A 538 2.22 -3.75 -15.98
CA TYR A 538 0.80 -3.47 -15.83
C TYR A 538 0.56 -1.96 -15.55
N GLN A 539 1.39 -1.34 -14.71
CA GLN A 539 1.30 0.10 -14.43
C GLN A 539 1.58 0.95 -15.68
N ALA A 540 2.58 0.60 -16.48
CA ALA A 540 2.87 1.27 -17.75
C ALA A 540 1.65 1.23 -18.69
N LYS A 541 0.93 0.09 -18.73
CA LYS A 541 -0.28 -0.07 -19.55
C LYS A 541 -1.44 0.82 -19.09
N ILE A 542 -1.71 0.90 -17.78
CA ILE A 542 -2.86 1.69 -17.28
C ILE A 542 -2.58 3.20 -17.21
N THR A 543 -1.31 3.60 -17.10
CA THR A 543 -0.92 5.02 -17.05
C THR A 543 -0.75 5.66 -18.44
N GLY A 544 -0.99 4.91 -19.51
CA GLY A 544 -1.14 5.45 -20.87
C GLY A 544 -0.40 4.72 -21.99
N ARG A 545 0.20 3.54 -21.73
CA ARG A 545 0.96 2.74 -22.72
C ARG A 545 2.15 3.50 -23.33
N ASN A 546 2.87 2.86 -24.27
CA ASN A 546 4.04 3.42 -24.95
C ASN A 546 5.06 4.10 -24.00
N ARG A 547 5.35 3.44 -22.88
CA ARG A 547 6.20 3.98 -21.81
C ARG A 547 6.80 2.85 -21.01
N TYR A 548 7.83 3.18 -20.22
CA TYR A 548 8.32 2.30 -19.18
C TYR A 548 7.82 2.78 -17.80
N HIS A 549 7.71 1.85 -16.85
CA HIS A 549 7.48 2.15 -15.44
C HIS A 549 8.48 1.36 -14.60
N PHE A 550 9.01 1.99 -13.55
CA PHE A 550 9.85 1.30 -12.58
C PHE A 550 8.97 0.71 -11.49
N PHE A 551 9.24 -0.52 -11.09
CA PHE A 551 8.60 -1.13 -9.95
C PHE A 551 8.90 -0.33 -8.68
N ASP A 552 7.84 0.04 -7.99
CA ASP A 552 7.87 0.70 -6.69
C ASP A 552 6.77 0.10 -5.81
N ALA A 553 7.17 -0.67 -4.78
CA ALA A 553 6.25 -1.48 -3.99
C ALA A 553 5.15 -0.64 -3.31
N ASP A 554 5.47 0.58 -2.88
CA ASP A 554 4.53 1.45 -2.16
C ASP A 554 3.57 2.15 -3.13
N LEU A 555 4.06 2.58 -4.30
CA LEU A 555 3.26 3.26 -5.31
C LEU A 555 2.31 2.29 -6.04
N ASP A 556 2.79 1.08 -6.35
CA ASP A 556 2.07 0.12 -7.19
C ASP A 556 0.89 -0.55 -6.43
N GLU A 557 1.01 -0.75 -5.11
CA GLU A 557 -0.10 -1.23 -4.25
C GLU A 557 -1.21 -0.18 -4.10
N GLN A 558 -0.84 1.10 -3.98
CA GLN A 558 -1.80 2.21 -3.90
C GLN A 558 -2.59 2.36 -5.20
N VAL A 559 -1.93 2.34 -6.37
CA VAL A 559 -2.62 2.51 -7.66
C VAL A 559 -3.60 1.36 -7.94
N ARG A 560 -3.25 0.11 -7.59
CA ARG A 560 -4.16 -1.04 -7.76
C ARG A 560 -5.38 -0.93 -6.85
N THR A 561 -5.18 -0.53 -5.61
CA THR A 561 -6.27 -0.33 -4.64
C THR A 561 -7.21 0.78 -5.10
N HIS A 562 -6.68 1.91 -5.57
CA HIS A 562 -7.47 3.01 -6.12
C HIS A 562 -8.29 2.59 -7.35
N HIS A 563 -7.72 1.80 -8.27
CA HIS A 563 -8.44 1.33 -9.45
C HIS A 563 -9.61 0.40 -9.11
N ASN A 564 -9.40 -0.55 -8.19
CA ASN A 564 -10.45 -1.46 -7.73
C ASN A 564 -11.58 -0.70 -7.04
N ARG A 565 -11.23 0.22 -6.12
CA ARG A 565 -12.20 1.08 -5.44
C ARG A 565 -13.03 1.93 -6.40
N ARG A 566 -12.40 2.51 -7.43
CA ARG A 566 -13.13 3.25 -8.46
C ARG A 566 -14.13 2.38 -9.24
N THR A 567 -13.77 1.14 -9.50
CA THR A 567 -14.65 0.18 -10.19
C THR A 567 -15.84 -0.19 -9.31
N GLU A 568 -15.63 -0.41 -8.01
CA GLU A 568 -16.69 -0.63 -7.03
C GLU A 568 -17.66 0.56 -6.97
N VAL A 569 -17.16 1.80 -6.88
CA VAL A 569 -18.02 3.00 -6.83
C VAL A 569 -18.85 3.15 -8.11
N ARG A 570 -18.28 2.84 -9.28
CA ARG A 570 -19.02 2.86 -10.55
C ARG A 570 -20.13 1.80 -10.57
N ALA A 571 -19.85 0.61 -10.05
CA ALA A 571 -20.85 -0.46 -9.95
C ALA A 571 -21.96 -0.06 -8.98
N ALA A 572 -21.63 0.53 -7.84
CA ALA A 572 -22.59 1.01 -6.84
C ALA A 572 -23.54 2.08 -7.38
N LEU A 573 -23.03 3.04 -8.16
CA LEU A 573 -23.86 4.05 -8.82
C LEU A 573 -24.88 3.41 -9.79
N ARG A 574 -24.43 2.45 -10.61
CA ARG A 574 -25.31 1.73 -11.57
C ARG A 574 -26.26 0.75 -10.88
N GLY A 575 -25.84 0.15 -9.78
CA GLY A 575 -26.59 -0.81 -8.99
C GLY A 575 -27.66 -0.19 -8.09
N GLY A 576 -27.76 1.15 -8.06
CA GLY A 576 -28.72 1.84 -7.20
C GLY A 576 -28.40 1.68 -5.72
N GLU A 577 -27.11 1.66 -5.36
CA GLU A 577 -26.64 1.53 -3.97
C GLU A 577 -26.39 2.90 -3.31
N MET A 578 -26.40 4.00 -4.08
CA MET A 578 -26.24 5.35 -3.55
C MET A 578 -27.54 5.85 -2.90
N ARG A 579 -27.43 6.55 -1.78
CA ARG A 579 -28.55 7.13 -1.02
C ARG A 579 -28.20 8.53 -0.55
N LEU A 580 -29.19 9.41 -0.42
CA LEU A 580 -29.04 10.70 0.24
C LEU A 580 -29.58 10.63 1.66
N TYR A 581 -28.79 11.13 2.60
CA TYR A 581 -29.20 11.43 3.96
C TYR A 581 -29.33 12.93 4.08
N TYR A 582 -30.20 13.40 4.95
CA TYR A 582 -30.54 14.80 5.06
C TYR A 582 -30.28 15.28 6.47
N GLN A 583 -29.51 16.36 6.60
CA GLN A 583 -29.23 16.99 7.88
C GLN A 583 -29.98 18.32 8.01
N PRO A 584 -30.79 18.52 9.05
CA PRO A 584 -31.57 19.76 9.20
C PRO A 584 -30.72 21.00 9.49
N LYS A 585 -31.08 22.10 8.82
CA LYS A 585 -30.59 23.46 9.08
C LYS A 585 -31.62 24.21 9.94
N LEU A 586 -31.21 24.71 11.11
CA LEU A 586 -32.09 25.36 12.08
C LEU A 586 -31.82 26.87 12.13
N ASN A 587 -32.86 27.68 12.04
CA ASN A 587 -32.82 29.04 12.56
C ASN A 587 -33.06 29.00 14.07
N MET A 588 -31.98 29.12 14.84
CA MET A 588 -31.99 28.95 16.30
C MET A 588 -32.85 30.02 16.99
N ARG A 589 -32.80 31.27 16.50
CA ARG A 589 -33.55 32.39 17.08
C ARG A 589 -35.05 32.24 16.90
N ARG A 590 -35.49 31.78 15.73
CA ARG A 590 -36.91 31.53 15.42
C ARG A 590 -37.38 30.16 15.89
N GLY A 591 -36.46 29.23 16.12
CA GLY A 591 -36.78 27.83 16.44
C GLY A 591 -37.42 27.08 15.27
N ARG A 592 -37.13 27.45 14.01
CA ARG A 592 -37.72 26.85 12.80
C ARG A 592 -36.64 26.23 11.92
N ILE A 593 -36.92 25.05 11.38
CA ILE A 593 -36.11 24.41 10.35
C ILE A 593 -36.27 25.17 9.03
N VAL A 594 -35.15 25.60 8.45
CA VAL A 594 -35.13 26.41 7.21
C VAL A 594 -34.81 25.59 5.97
N GLY A 595 -34.32 24.37 6.16
CA GLY A 595 -33.88 23.52 5.06
C GLY A 595 -33.09 22.32 5.54
N MET A 596 -32.47 21.63 4.59
CA MET A 596 -31.67 20.43 4.82
C MET A 596 -30.39 20.45 3.98
N GLU A 597 -29.31 19.88 4.48
CA GLU A 597 -28.16 19.53 3.64
C GLU A 597 -28.29 18.07 3.16
N ALA A 598 -28.15 17.84 1.86
CA ALA A 598 -28.15 16.53 1.25
C ALA A 598 -26.73 15.92 1.26
N LEU A 599 -26.58 14.86 2.03
CA LEU A 599 -25.31 14.19 2.30
C LEU A 599 -25.31 12.80 1.65
N LEU A 600 -24.41 12.61 0.69
CA LEU A 600 -24.27 11.34 -0.01
C LEU A 600 -23.83 10.21 0.94
N ARG A 601 -24.46 9.04 0.79
CA ARG A 601 -24.11 7.79 1.45
C ARG A 601 -24.09 6.65 0.45
N TRP A 602 -23.22 5.68 0.68
CA TRP A 602 -23.21 4.43 -0.07
C TRP A 602 -23.75 3.30 0.79
N GLN A 603 -24.89 2.74 0.40
CA GLN A 603 -25.48 1.55 1.00
C GLN A 603 -24.76 0.30 0.49
N HIS A 604 -23.57 0.04 1.02
CA HIS A 604 -22.76 -1.09 0.61
C HIS A 604 -23.39 -2.41 1.09
N PRO A 605 -23.47 -3.47 0.25
CA PRO A 605 -24.12 -4.73 0.59
C PRO A 605 -23.52 -5.42 1.83
N GLU A 606 -22.19 -5.44 1.95
CA GLU A 606 -21.50 -6.05 3.09
C GLU A 606 -21.21 -5.10 4.27
N ARG A 607 -20.87 -3.83 4.00
CA ARG A 607 -20.41 -2.86 5.01
C ARG A 607 -21.52 -2.00 5.61
N GLY A 608 -22.74 -2.06 5.07
CA GLY A 608 -23.81 -1.15 5.46
C GLY A 608 -23.59 0.27 4.94
N VAL A 609 -23.99 1.28 5.71
CA VAL A 609 -23.92 2.69 5.30
C VAL A 609 -22.49 3.21 5.39
N VAL A 610 -21.90 3.52 4.24
CA VAL A 610 -20.54 4.06 4.10
C VAL A 610 -20.60 5.57 3.84
N GLY A 611 -19.76 6.33 4.55
CA GLY A 611 -19.67 7.79 4.43
C GLY A 611 -18.85 8.25 3.22
N PRO A 612 -19.03 9.51 2.77
CA PRO A 612 -18.41 10.04 1.55
C PRO A 612 -16.88 10.04 1.58
N MET A 613 -16.27 10.31 2.74
CA MET A 613 -14.80 10.32 2.90
C MET A 613 -14.14 8.97 2.61
N ASP A 614 -14.89 7.86 2.73
CA ASP A 614 -14.38 6.52 2.48
C ASP A 614 -14.38 6.14 0.98
N PHE A 615 -15.02 6.91 0.10
CA PHE A 615 -15.12 6.53 -1.32
C PHE A 615 -15.00 7.67 -2.33
N LEU A 616 -15.36 8.92 -1.99
CA LEU A 616 -15.22 10.06 -2.89
C LEU A 616 -13.76 10.36 -3.28
N PRO A 617 -12.75 10.26 -2.39
CA PRO A 617 -11.35 10.52 -2.77
C PRO A 617 -10.84 9.63 -3.92
N PHE A 618 -11.42 8.45 -4.11
CA PHE A 618 -11.02 7.54 -5.21
C PHE A 618 -11.56 7.95 -6.58
N VAL A 619 -12.55 8.84 -6.63
CA VAL A 619 -13.28 9.21 -7.86
C VAL A 619 -13.26 10.70 -8.16
N GLU A 620 -12.86 11.54 -7.19
CA GLU A 620 -12.83 13.01 -7.26
C GLU A 620 -12.12 13.56 -8.51
N HIS A 621 -11.02 12.93 -8.91
CA HIS A 621 -10.26 13.34 -10.10
C HIS A 621 -10.65 12.56 -11.36
N THR A 622 -11.85 11.98 -11.44
CA THR A 622 -12.33 11.17 -12.58
C THR A 622 -13.70 11.62 -13.05
N ASP A 623 -14.13 11.32 -14.28
CA ASP A 623 -15.49 11.69 -14.74
C ASP A 623 -16.61 11.03 -13.92
N LEU A 624 -16.31 9.99 -13.15
CA LEU A 624 -17.29 9.35 -12.27
C LEU A 624 -17.79 10.30 -11.17
N ILE A 625 -17.02 11.30 -10.72
CA ILE A 625 -17.53 12.30 -9.77
C ILE A 625 -18.63 13.16 -10.38
N VAL A 626 -18.56 13.39 -11.69
CA VAL A 626 -19.56 14.15 -12.45
C VAL A 626 -20.85 13.36 -12.51
N ASP A 627 -20.76 12.07 -12.86
CA ASP A 627 -21.91 11.16 -12.89
C ASP A 627 -22.59 11.06 -11.52
N ILE A 628 -21.81 10.98 -10.43
CA ILE A 628 -22.32 10.99 -9.05
C ILE A 628 -22.99 12.33 -8.75
N GLY A 629 -22.34 13.45 -9.06
CA GLY A 629 -22.88 14.78 -8.79
C GLY A 629 -24.22 15.02 -9.47
N GLU A 630 -24.38 14.59 -10.72
CA GLU A 630 -25.67 14.65 -11.41
C GLU A 630 -26.73 13.74 -10.80
N TRP A 631 -26.34 12.54 -10.36
CA TRP A 631 -27.26 11.65 -9.66
C TRP A 631 -27.75 12.28 -8.34
N VAL A 632 -26.83 12.90 -7.58
CA VAL A 632 -27.15 13.62 -6.33
C VAL A 632 -28.13 14.77 -6.61
N LEU A 633 -27.88 15.60 -7.64
CA LEU A 633 -28.77 16.70 -8.01
C LEU A 633 -30.19 16.21 -8.33
N ARG A 634 -30.32 15.16 -9.15
CA ARG A 634 -31.64 14.59 -9.49
C ARG A 634 -32.36 14.02 -8.27
N GLU A 635 -31.64 13.35 -7.38
CA GLU A 635 -32.23 12.78 -6.16
C GLU A 635 -32.64 13.85 -5.15
N ALA A 636 -31.84 14.91 -4.99
CA ALA A 636 -32.18 16.05 -4.15
C ALA A 636 -33.42 16.81 -4.67
N LEU A 637 -33.51 17.05 -5.98
CA LEU A 637 -34.68 17.69 -6.60
C LEU A 637 -35.94 16.82 -6.49
N ARG A 638 -35.82 15.49 -6.69
CA ARG A 638 -36.90 14.54 -6.46
C ARG A 638 -37.41 14.61 -5.02
N GLN A 639 -36.49 14.69 -4.05
CA GLN A 639 -36.85 14.79 -2.64
C GLN A 639 -37.51 16.13 -2.31
N LEU A 640 -36.99 17.24 -2.82
CA LEU A 640 -37.58 18.58 -2.70
C LEU A 640 -39.03 18.59 -3.22
N GLN A 641 -39.29 18.00 -4.39
CA GLN A 641 -40.63 17.90 -4.95
C GLN A 641 -41.61 17.23 -3.98
N SER A 642 -41.16 16.17 -3.28
CA SER A 642 -41.99 15.47 -2.29
C SER A 642 -42.22 16.28 -1.00
N TRP A 643 -41.27 17.12 -0.60
CA TRP A 643 -41.37 17.94 0.62
C TRP A 643 -42.07 19.28 0.41
N ARG A 644 -42.23 19.72 -0.83
CA ARG A 644 -42.88 20.98 -1.18
C ARG A 644 -44.29 21.14 -0.57
N GLY A 645 -45.03 20.04 -0.45
CA GLY A 645 -46.37 20.05 0.17
C GLY A 645 -46.34 20.23 1.69
N PHE A 646 -45.20 19.99 2.34
CA PHE A 646 -45.02 20.14 3.78
C PHE A 646 -44.55 21.55 4.16
N ASP A 647 -43.47 22.04 3.53
CA ASP A 647 -42.99 23.42 3.72
C ASP A 647 -42.42 23.95 2.38
N PRO A 648 -43.05 24.98 1.77
CA PRO A 648 -42.62 25.53 0.49
C PRO A 648 -41.38 26.43 0.60
N ASP A 649 -40.88 26.69 1.80
CA ASP A 649 -39.70 27.53 2.04
C ASP A 649 -38.42 26.71 2.27
N TRP A 650 -38.50 25.37 2.29
CA TRP A 650 -37.32 24.53 2.53
C TRP A 650 -36.33 24.57 1.37
N VAL A 651 -35.10 24.93 1.72
CA VAL A 651 -33.96 24.85 0.80
C VAL A 651 -33.20 23.56 1.06
N VAL A 652 -32.85 22.83 0.00
CA VAL A 652 -31.93 21.69 0.08
C VAL A 652 -30.59 22.07 -0.52
N SER A 653 -29.55 21.93 0.28
CA SER A 653 -28.19 22.26 -0.13
C SER A 653 -27.44 20.99 -0.58
N VAL A 654 -26.70 21.10 -1.69
CA VAL A 654 -25.99 19.99 -2.31
C VAL A 654 -24.53 20.35 -2.54
N ASN A 655 -23.63 19.53 -2.01
CA ASN A 655 -22.20 19.63 -2.25
C ASN A 655 -21.83 19.28 -3.71
N ILE A 656 -21.12 20.18 -4.38
CA ILE A 656 -20.63 19.99 -5.76
C ILE A 656 -19.10 19.98 -5.79
N ALA A 657 -18.54 18.86 -6.29
CA ALA A 657 -17.10 18.72 -6.47
C ALA A 657 -16.54 19.68 -7.53
N ALA A 658 -15.31 20.15 -7.35
CA ALA A 658 -14.61 21.10 -8.24
C ALA A 658 -14.67 20.68 -9.71
N ARG A 659 -14.32 19.41 -10.00
CA ARG A 659 -14.30 18.89 -11.37
C ARG A 659 -15.68 18.91 -12.04
N HIS A 660 -16.75 18.69 -11.27
CA HIS A 660 -18.11 18.77 -11.80
C HIS A 660 -18.50 20.21 -12.09
N PHE A 661 -18.24 21.12 -11.13
CA PHE A 661 -18.59 22.53 -11.25
C PHE A 661 -17.87 23.23 -12.40
N GLN A 662 -16.58 22.97 -12.59
CA GLN A 662 -15.75 23.68 -13.57
C GLN A 662 -15.95 23.23 -15.02
N ARG A 663 -16.84 22.28 -15.30
CA ARG A 663 -17.09 21.86 -16.68
C ARG A 663 -17.73 22.99 -17.49
N ASN A 664 -17.31 23.12 -18.74
CA ASN A 664 -17.85 24.13 -19.65
C ASN A 664 -19.35 23.93 -19.94
N ASP A 665 -19.85 22.69 -19.85
CA ASP A 665 -21.25 22.32 -20.07
C ASP A 665 -22.07 22.22 -18.77
N PHE A 666 -21.53 22.63 -17.61
CA PHE A 666 -22.20 22.47 -16.31
C PHE A 666 -23.58 23.15 -16.26
N VAL A 667 -23.66 24.43 -16.67
CA VAL A 667 -24.91 25.21 -16.63
C VAL A 667 -25.97 24.62 -17.55
N GLU A 668 -25.57 24.16 -18.75
CA GLU A 668 -26.47 23.51 -19.71
C GLU A 668 -27.06 22.23 -19.11
N ARG A 669 -26.22 21.37 -18.51
CA ARG A 669 -26.65 20.12 -17.89
C ARG A 669 -27.51 20.35 -16.65
N LEU A 670 -27.16 21.32 -15.81
CA LEU A 670 -27.98 21.70 -14.66
C LEU A 670 -29.36 22.22 -15.09
N THR A 671 -29.43 23.02 -16.15
CA THR A 671 -30.69 23.49 -16.73
C THR A 671 -31.54 22.32 -17.22
N ALA A 672 -30.92 21.34 -17.89
CA ALA A 672 -31.60 20.13 -18.32
C ALA A 672 -32.14 19.32 -17.13
N ILE A 673 -31.35 19.16 -16.07
CA ILE A 673 -31.77 18.48 -14.83
C ILE A 673 -32.95 19.22 -14.17
N LEU A 674 -32.91 20.55 -14.05
CA LEU A 674 -34.02 21.34 -13.49
C LEU A 674 -35.30 21.19 -14.32
N ALA A 675 -35.19 21.10 -15.65
CA ALA A 675 -36.32 20.89 -16.53
C ALA A 675 -37.01 19.53 -16.34
N GLU A 676 -36.32 18.53 -15.76
CA GLU A 676 -36.94 17.25 -15.35
C GLU A 676 -37.92 17.44 -14.16
N PHE A 677 -37.81 18.54 -13.40
CA PHE A 677 -38.59 18.82 -12.18
C PHE A 677 -39.27 20.22 -12.20
N PRO A 678 -40.23 20.47 -13.10
CA PRO A 678 -40.84 21.80 -13.31
C PRO A 678 -41.59 22.33 -12.08
N ASP A 679 -41.99 21.46 -11.16
CA ASP A 679 -42.67 21.81 -9.92
C ASP A 679 -41.72 22.23 -8.78
N VAL A 680 -40.40 22.19 -8.98
CA VAL A 680 -39.43 22.62 -7.99
C VAL A 680 -38.83 23.94 -8.43
N PRO A 681 -39.20 25.06 -7.78
CA PRO A 681 -38.55 26.34 -8.05
C PRO A 681 -37.04 26.26 -7.80
N PRO A 682 -36.19 26.81 -8.70
CA PRO A 682 -34.73 26.69 -8.58
C PRO A 682 -34.14 27.27 -7.28
N TYR A 683 -34.81 28.23 -6.65
CA TYR A 683 -34.38 28.83 -5.38
C TYR A 683 -34.44 27.87 -4.19
N MET A 684 -35.13 26.73 -4.32
CA MET A 684 -35.16 25.69 -3.30
C MET A 684 -33.89 24.81 -3.34
N LEU A 685 -33.05 24.96 -4.35
CA LEU A 685 -31.76 24.28 -4.46
C LEU A 685 -30.64 25.29 -4.16
N GLU A 686 -29.78 24.92 -3.22
CA GLU A 686 -28.54 25.64 -2.92
C GLU A 686 -27.34 24.77 -3.28
N LEU A 687 -26.33 25.33 -3.95
CA LEU A 687 -25.11 24.60 -4.28
C LEU A 687 -24.00 24.99 -3.31
N GLU A 688 -23.41 23.98 -2.67
CA GLU A 688 -22.28 24.13 -1.76
C GLU A 688 -20.97 23.83 -2.51
N ILE A 689 -20.04 24.78 -2.45
CA ILE A 689 -18.72 24.66 -3.08
C ILE A 689 -17.62 24.91 -2.03
N LEU A 690 -16.63 24.02 -2.00
CA LEU A 690 -15.48 24.15 -1.12
C LEU A 690 -14.66 25.41 -1.45
N GLU A 691 -14.17 26.11 -0.43
CA GLU A 691 -13.31 27.29 -0.58
C GLU A 691 -12.12 27.01 -1.54
N SER A 692 -11.40 25.92 -1.31
CA SER A 692 -10.21 25.54 -2.10
C SER A 692 -10.50 25.31 -3.58
N SER A 693 -11.71 24.84 -3.90
CA SER A 693 -12.14 24.54 -5.27
C SER A 693 -12.40 25.82 -6.07
N ALA A 694 -12.85 26.88 -5.40
CA ALA A 694 -13.12 28.18 -6.01
C ALA A 694 -11.84 28.98 -6.35
N LEU A 695 -10.67 28.59 -5.82
CA LEU A 695 -9.41 29.33 -5.95
C LEU A 695 -8.60 29.04 -7.23
N SER A 696 -8.93 27.98 -7.97
CA SER A 696 -8.12 27.54 -9.14
C SER A 696 -8.34 28.38 -10.41
N ASP A 697 -9.58 28.82 -10.67
CA ASP A 697 -9.93 29.78 -11.73
C ASP A 697 -11.16 30.62 -11.32
N VAL A 698 -10.90 31.70 -10.58
CA VAL A 698 -11.94 32.57 -10.00
C VAL A 698 -12.80 33.24 -11.08
N GLY A 699 -12.24 33.53 -12.26
CA GLY A 699 -12.96 34.18 -13.35
C GLY A 699 -14.02 33.26 -13.95
N HIS A 700 -13.63 32.02 -14.24
CA HIS A 700 -14.51 30.98 -14.75
C HIS A 700 -15.58 30.59 -13.72
N VAL A 701 -15.18 30.33 -12.47
CA VAL A 701 -16.09 29.99 -11.35
C VAL A 701 -17.15 31.08 -11.17
N ARG A 702 -16.74 32.35 -11.16
CA ARG A 702 -17.66 33.49 -11.06
C ARG A 702 -18.70 33.51 -12.18
N ALA A 703 -18.28 33.25 -13.42
CA ALA A 703 -19.18 33.24 -14.57
C ALA A 703 -20.24 32.14 -14.44
N ILE A 704 -19.85 30.95 -13.99
CA ILE A 704 -20.76 29.83 -13.73
C ILE A 704 -21.75 30.18 -12.60
N MET A 705 -21.26 30.73 -11.48
CA MET A 705 -22.13 31.12 -10.36
C MET A 705 -23.20 32.14 -10.79
N LEU A 706 -22.79 33.19 -11.51
CA LEU A 706 -23.74 34.20 -12.02
C LEU A 706 -24.77 33.59 -12.98
N ALA A 707 -24.36 32.65 -13.84
CA ALA A 707 -25.27 31.97 -14.74
C ALA A 707 -26.28 31.08 -13.98
N CYS A 708 -25.85 30.38 -12.94
CA CYS A 708 -26.74 29.59 -12.08
C CYS A 708 -27.67 30.47 -11.22
N GLN A 709 -27.19 31.60 -10.72
CA GLN A 709 -28.02 32.58 -10.00
C GLN A 709 -29.07 33.22 -10.90
N ALA A 710 -28.78 33.41 -12.19
CA ALA A 710 -29.78 33.83 -13.17
C ALA A 710 -30.90 32.80 -13.38
N LEU A 711 -30.65 31.51 -13.07
CA LEU A 711 -31.68 30.47 -13.00
C LEU A 711 -32.45 30.50 -11.68
N GLY A 712 -31.96 31.22 -10.67
CA GLY A 712 -32.55 31.34 -9.34
C GLY A 712 -31.92 30.46 -8.26
N ILE A 713 -30.78 29.81 -8.54
CA ILE A 713 -30.06 28.94 -7.59
C ILE A 713 -29.15 29.77 -6.68
N SER A 714 -29.13 29.48 -5.37
CA SER A 714 -28.21 30.11 -4.42
C SER A 714 -26.91 29.32 -4.25
N PHE A 715 -25.86 30.01 -3.79
CA PHE A 715 -24.56 29.41 -3.50
C PHE A 715 -24.13 29.62 -2.06
N ALA A 716 -23.58 28.55 -1.49
CA ALA A 716 -22.91 28.57 -0.21
C ALA A 716 -21.43 28.21 -0.37
N LEU A 717 -20.55 28.99 0.26
CA LEU A 717 -19.12 28.67 0.38
C LEU A 717 -18.90 27.82 1.64
N ASP A 718 -18.37 26.62 1.44
CA ASP A 718 -18.14 25.62 2.49
C ASP A 718 -16.68 25.57 2.99
N ASP A 719 -16.48 25.03 4.19
CA ASP A 719 -15.19 24.89 4.92
C ASP A 719 -14.41 26.21 5.11
N PHE A 720 -15.11 27.35 5.20
CA PHE A 720 -14.47 28.66 5.22
C PHE A 720 -13.65 28.89 6.50
N GLY A 721 -12.38 29.25 6.34
CA GLY A 721 -11.45 29.59 7.43
C GLY A 721 -10.36 28.54 7.72
N THR A 722 -10.42 27.37 7.07
CA THR A 722 -9.40 26.31 7.19
C THR A 722 -8.18 26.54 6.30
N GLY A 723 -8.24 27.51 5.38
CA GLY A 723 -7.17 27.89 4.46
C GLY A 723 -6.71 29.35 4.57
N TYR A 724 -5.69 29.73 3.80
CA TYR A 724 -5.22 31.13 3.67
C TYR A 724 -6.16 31.92 2.74
N SER A 725 -7.35 32.28 3.22
CA SER A 725 -8.29 33.09 2.44
C SER A 725 -7.70 34.47 2.15
N SER A 726 -7.54 34.84 0.88
CA SER A 726 -7.41 36.25 0.53
C SER A 726 -8.82 36.84 0.47
N MET A 727 -9.13 37.79 1.36
CA MET A 727 -10.37 38.59 1.37
C MET A 727 -10.72 39.18 -0.01
N SER A 728 -9.73 39.29 -0.90
CA SER A 728 -9.89 39.67 -2.30
C SER A 728 -10.69 38.66 -3.16
N TYR A 729 -10.76 37.39 -2.77
CA TYR A 729 -11.51 36.34 -3.49
C TYR A 729 -12.97 36.32 -3.08
N LEU A 730 -13.26 36.39 -1.78
CA LEU A 730 -14.63 36.49 -1.28
C LEU A 730 -15.38 37.67 -1.92
N LYS A 731 -14.70 38.81 -2.11
CA LYS A 731 -15.26 39.98 -2.81
C LYS A 731 -15.64 39.73 -4.28
N ARG A 732 -14.99 38.76 -4.95
CA ARG A 732 -15.15 38.51 -6.39
C ARG A 732 -16.18 37.42 -6.70
N LEU A 733 -16.44 36.52 -5.77
CA LEU A 733 -17.39 35.42 -5.93
C LEU A 733 -18.77 35.87 -5.44
N PRO A 734 -19.85 35.70 -6.23
CA PRO A 734 -21.20 36.06 -5.81
C PRO A 734 -21.78 34.94 -4.95
N ALA A 735 -21.19 34.64 -3.79
CA ALA A 735 -21.79 33.70 -2.84
C ALA A 735 -22.94 34.37 -2.10
N ASP A 736 -23.95 33.60 -1.68
CA ASP A 736 -25.09 34.06 -0.91
C ASP A 736 -24.92 33.76 0.58
N VAL A 737 -24.31 32.60 0.88
CA VAL A 737 -24.11 32.10 2.24
C VAL A 737 -22.66 31.68 2.45
N LEU A 738 -22.18 31.88 3.68
CA LEU A 738 -20.88 31.42 4.14
C LEU A 738 -21.09 30.42 5.28
N LYS A 739 -20.55 29.21 5.13
CA LYS A 739 -20.60 28.15 6.13
C LYS A 739 -19.33 28.19 6.98
N VAL A 740 -19.47 28.34 8.30
CA VAL A 740 -18.36 28.31 9.25
C VAL A 740 -18.01 26.87 9.55
N ASP A 741 -16.77 26.48 9.27
CA ASP A 741 -16.28 25.10 9.42
C ASP A 741 -16.48 24.54 10.83
N GLN A 742 -16.91 23.28 10.89
CA GLN A 742 -17.21 22.58 12.15
C GLN A 742 -16.02 22.47 13.11
N SER A 743 -14.78 22.48 12.63
CA SER A 743 -13.58 22.35 13.46
C SER A 743 -13.44 23.52 14.43
N PHE A 744 -13.73 24.74 13.98
CA PHE A 744 -13.72 25.92 14.83
C PHE A 744 -14.94 25.96 15.76
N VAL A 745 -16.13 25.63 15.24
CA VAL A 745 -17.37 25.71 16.01
C VAL A 745 -17.41 24.71 17.16
N ARG A 746 -16.88 23.48 16.99
CA ARG A 746 -16.86 22.46 18.06
C ARG A 746 -16.01 22.86 19.26
N ASN A 747 -14.94 23.62 19.03
CA ASN A 747 -13.97 23.97 20.04
C ASN A 747 -14.16 25.38 20.62
N MET A 748 -14.97 26.24 19.99
CA MET A 748 -15.12 27.66 20.39
C MET A 748 -15.59 27.89 21.85
N LEU A 749 -16.16 26.87 22.50
CA LEU A 749 -16.54 26.95 23.92
C LEU A 749 -15.33 26.84 24.86
N VAL A 750 -14.27 26.15 24.45
CA VAL A 750 -13.09 25.85 25.28
C VAL A 750 -11.82 26.51 24.77
N ASP A 751 -11.71 26.72 23.45
CA ASP A 751 -10.58 27.35 22.78
C ASP A 751 -10.94 28.79 22.39
N ARG A 752 -10.06 29.72 22.78
CA ARG A 752 -10.22 31.15 22.52
C ARG A 752 -9.88 31.50 21.08
N ASP A 753 -8.89 30.84 20.48
CA ASP A 753 -8.46 31.12 19.11
C ASP A 753 -9.55 30.70 18.12
N ASP A 754 -10.12 29.51 18.30
CA ASP A 754 -11.27 29.05 17.50
C ASP A 754 -12.49 29.97 17.66
N ARG A 755 -12.74 30.48 18.88
CA ARG A 755 -13.80 31.49 19.10
C ARG A 755 -13.53 32.79 18.35
N HIS A 756 -12.30 33.28 18.33
CA HIS A 756 -11.95 34.48 17.56
C HIS A 756 -12.10 34.26 16.06
N LEU A 757 -11.72 33.08 15.55
CA LEU A 757 -11.91 32.70 14.14
C LEU A 757 -13.39 32.69 13.77
N VAL A 758 -14.25 32.04 14.57
CA VAL A 758 -15.70 32.06 14.36
C VAL A 758 -16.24 33.49 14.35
N SER A 759 -15.83 34.33 15.31
CA SER A 759 -16.23 35.74 15.38
C SER A 759 -15.78 36.55 14.15
N ALA A 760 -14.54 36.33 13.69
CA ALA A 760 -13.99 36.99 12.51
C ALA A 760 -14.74 36.60 11.24
N VAL A 761 -15.06 35.31 11.07
CA VAL A 761 -15.84 34.81 9.93
C VAL A 761 -17.26 35.38 9.92
N ILE A 762 -17.93 35.43 11.07
CA ILE A 762 -19.25 36.08 11.19
C ILE A 762 -19.17 37.57 10.86
N GLY A 763 -18.13 38.25 11.35
CA GLY A 763 -17.87 39.66 11.03
C GLY A 763 -17.65 39.90 9.53
N LEU A 764 -16.90 39.02 8.86
CA LEU A 764 -16.70 39.06 7.41
C LEU A 764 -18.00 38.87 6.64
N ALA A 765 -18.78 37.83 6.98
CA ALA A 765 -20.07 37.59 6.34
C ALA A 765 -20.97 38.83 6.45
N ARG A 766 -21.06 39.45 7.63
CA ARG A 766 -21.81 40.69 7.83
C ARG A 766 -21.27 41.85 6.99
N ALA A 767 -19.95 42.03 6.90
CA ALA A 767 -19.34 43.11 6.13
C ALA A 767 -19.58 43.01 4.61
N PHE A 768 -19.80 41.79 4.11
CA PHE A 768 -20.13 41.52 2.70
C PHE A 768 -21.62 41.26 2.46
N GLU A 769 -22.48 41.48 3.47
CA GLU A 769 -23.92 41.24 3.41
C GLU A 769 -24.31 39.79 3.04
N LEU A 770 -23.46 38.83 3.43
CA LEU A 770 -23.66 37.40 3.21
C LEU A 770 -24.45 36.77 4.36
N GLY A 771 -25.26 35.75 4.04
CA GLY A 771 -25.79 34.84 5.05
C GLY A 771 -24.66 34.08 5.73
N VAL A 772 -24.83 33.73 7.01
CA VAL A 772 -23.86 32.91 7.74
C VAL A 772 -24.57 31.76 8.43
N ILE A 773 -24.02 30.55 8.29
CA ILE A 773 -24.47 29.34 8.97
C ILE A 773 -23.28 28.67 9.63
N ALA A 774 -23.43 28.28 10.89
CA ALA A 774 -22.38 27.58 11.63
C ALA A 774 -22.60 26.06 11.60
N GLU A 775 -21.57 25.32 11.22
CA GLU A 775 -21.60 23.86 11.20
C GLU A 775 -21.06 23.26 12.50
N GLY A 776 -21.37 21.99 12.77
CA GLY A 776 -20.81 21.30 13.93
C GLY A 776 -21.37 21.75 15.28
N VAL A 777 -22.58 22.33 15.32
CA VAL A 777 -23.26 22.67 16.59
C VAL A 777 -23.67 21.39 17.33
N GLU A 778 -22.93 21.04 18.39
CA GLU A 778 -23.16 19.81 19.16
C GLU A 778 -24.06 19.99 20.39
N THR A 779 -24.18 21.22 20.91
CA THR A 779 -24.90 21.51 22.17
C THR A 779 -25.65 22.83 22.11
N VAL A 780 -26.60 23.02 23.03
CA VAL A 780 -27.33 24.30 23.19
C VAL A 780 -26.37 25.46 23.50
N ALA A 781 -25.30 25.19 24.25
CA ALA A 781 -24.29 26.20 24.58
C ALA A 781 -23.56 26.74 23.33
N HIS A 782 -23.31 25.88 22.33
CA HIS A 782 -22.74 26.32 21.05
C HIS A 782 -23.69 27.33 20.37
N GLY A 783 -24.96 26.97 20.18
CA GLY A 783 -25.90 27.87 19.51
C GLY A 783 -26.20 29.15 20.29
N ALA A 784 -26.21 29.10 21.63
CA ALA A 784 -26.33 30.30 22.46
C ALA A 784 -25.19 31.30 22.21
N LEU A 785 -23.94 30.81 22.12
CA LEU A 785 -22.79 31.67 21.83
C LEU A 785 -22.84 32.20 20.38
N LEU A 786 -23.16 31.35 19.40
CA LEU A 786 -23.29 31.75 17.99
C LEU A 786 -24.33 32.85 17.79
N MET A 787 -25.51 32.72 18.41
CA MET A 787 -26.55 33.76 18.35
C MET A 787 -26.09 35.09 18.95
N ARG A 788 -25.25 35.06 19.98
CA ARG A 788 -24.68 36.27 20.60
C ARG A 788 -23.58 36.90 19.76
N LEU A 789 -22.86 36.11 18.96
CA LEU A 789 -21.90 36.58 17.95
C LEU A 789 -22.61 37.08 16.67
N GLY A 790 -23.90 36.80 16.53
CA GLY A 790 -24.73 37.26 15.41
C GLY A 790 -24.95 36.23 14.30
N CYS A 791 -24.71 34.95 14.57
CA CYS A 791 -25.03 33.83 13.70
C CYS A 791 -26.30 33.09 14.21
N ASP A 792 -27.39 33.22 13.47
CA ASP A 792 -28.69 32.65 13.86
C ASP A 792 -28.99 31.31 13.19
N LEU A 793 -28.27 30.96 12.12
CA LEU A 793 -28.43 29.69 11.40
C LEU A 793 -27.37 28.69 11.87
N ALA A 794 -27.79 27.46 12.13
CA ALA A 794 -26.88 26.41 12.56
C ALA A 794 -27.25 25.04 11.98
N GLN A 795 -26.23 24.19 11.91
CA GLN A 795 -26.32 22.79 11.58
C GLN A 795 -25.38 21.99 12.51
N GLY A 796 -25.80 20.80 12.91
CA GLY A 796 -24.98 19.92 13.74
C GLY A 796 -25.75 18.88 14.53
N PHE A 797 -25.03 18.02 15.24
CA PHE A 797 -25.61 16.89 15.96
C PHE A 797 -26.44 17.29 17.19
N GLY A 798 -26.24 18.50 17.71
CA GLY A 798 -27.09 19.08 18.76
C GLY A 798 -28.51 19.40 18.27
N ILE A 799 -28.72 19.46 16.96
CA ILE A 799 -30.03 19.59 16.31
C ILE A 799 -30.50 18.19 15.90
N ALA A 800 -29.78 17.56 14.97
CA ALA A 800 -30.02 16.20 14.52
C ALA A 800 -28.81 15.64 13.76
N ARG A 801 -28.67 14.31 13.82
CA ARG A 801 -27.77 13.58 12.91
C ARG A 801 -28.42 13.48 11.53
N PRO A 802 -27.62 13.36 10.45
CA PRO A 802 -28.15 13.09 9.12
C PRO A 802 -29.03 11.85 9.12
N MET A 803 -30.20 11.91 8.49
CA MET A 803 -31.18 10.82 8.47
C MET A 803 -31.70 10.53 7.05
N PRO A 804 -32.19 9.31 6.76
CA PRO A 804 -32.84 9.01 5.49
C PRO A 804 -34.06 9.91 5.25
N SER A 805 -34.40 10.18 3.98
CA SER A 805 -35.53 11.06 3.64
C SER A 805 -36.86 10.66 4.28
N ALA A 806 -37.12 9.36 4.43
CA ALA A 806 -38.33 8.83 5.05
C ALA A 806 -38.49 9.21 6.53
N GLU A 807 -37.39 9.50 7.23
CA GLU A 807 -37.38 9.87 8.65
C GLU A 807 -37.52 11.38 8.89
N VAL A 808 -37.28 12.21 7.86
CA VAL A 808 -37.24 13.68 7.98
C VAL A 808 -38.59 14.26 8.41
N LEU A 809 -39.69 13.96 7.69
CA LEU A 809 -41.00 14.54 8.01
C LEU A 809 -41.53 14.11 9.40
N PRO A 810 -41.43 12.81 9.78
CA PRO A 810 -41.74 12.39 11.14
C PRO A 810 -40.91 13.11 12.20
N TRP A 811 -39.59 13.25 11.97
CA TRP A 811 -38.69 13.93 12.89
C TRP A 811 -39.05 15.41 13.05
N VAL A 812 -39.26 16.14 11.96
CA VAL A 812 -39.63 17.56 12.01
C VAL A 812 -40.96 17.76 12.74
N SER A 813 -41.94 16.89 12.50
CA SER A 813 -43.26 16.99 13.16
C SER A 813 -43.17 16.78 14.68
N ALA A 814 -42.17 16.05 15.14
CA ALA A 814 -41.89 15.81 16.56
C ALA A 814 -40.86 16.79 17.15
N PHE A 815 -40.29 17.68 16.33
CA PHE A 815 -39.22 18.58 16.74
C PHE A 815 -39.77 19.76 17.57
N ASP A 816 -39.87 19.58 18.88
CA ASP A 816 -40.30 20.60 19.84
C ASP A 816 -39.16 21.02 20.77
N THR A 817 -38.20 21.80 20.24
CA THR A 817 -37.10 22.39 21.03
C THR A 817 -37.08 23.91 20.99
N ALA A 818 -38.14 24.53 20.45
CA ALA A 818 -38.32 25.98 20.40
C ALA A 818 -38.06 26.68 21.77
N PRO A 819 -38.48 26.15 22.93
CA PRO A 819 -38.27 26.83 24.21
C PRO A 819 -36.80 26.94 24.63
N VAL A 820 -35.98 25.92 24.33
CA VAL A 820 -34.57 25.85 24.79
C VAL A 820 -33.69 26.80 23.99
N TRP A 821 -33.89 26.86 22.67
CA TRP A 821 -33.18 27.78 21.79
C TRP A 821 -33.69 29.23 21.93
N GLN A 822 -35.00 29.42 22.13
CA GLN A 822 -35.56 30.76 22.39
C GLN A 822 -35.12 31.32 23.75
N ALA A 823 -35.00 30.49 24.79
CA ALA A 823 -34.46 30.91 26.08
C ALA A 823 -32.98 31.38 25.95
N ALA A 824 -32.18 30.69 25.14
CA ALA A 824 -30.81 31.11 24.82
C ALA A 824 -30.76 32.41 23.99
N ALA A 825 -31.79 32.69 23.17
CA ALA A 825 -31.87 33.89 22.34
C ALA A 825 -32.14 35.19 23.12
N LEU A 826 -32.55 35.12 24.38
CA LEU A 826 -32.76 36.27 25.28
C LEU A 826 -31.46 36.89 25.82
N LEU A 827 -30.31 36.24 25.61
CA LEU A 827 -29.02 36.75 26.04
C LEU A 827 -28.56 37.93 25.14
N PRO A 828 -28.03 39.03 25.72
CA PRO A 828 -27.60 40.18 24.94
C PRO A 828 -26.41 39.83 24.01
N PRO A 829 -26.34 40.45 22.81
CA PRO A 829 -25.22 40.27 21.90
C PRO A 829 -23.91 40.71 22.54
N ILE A 830 -22.81 40.05 22.19
CA ILE A 830 -21.49 40.49 22.61
C ILE A 830 -21.17 41.73 21.79
N ALA A 831 -21.20 42.91 22.42
CA ALA A 831 -20.73 44.13 21.77
C ALA A 831 -19.24 43.94 21.44
N HIS A 832 -18.88 44.07 20.16
CA HIS A 832 -17.47 44.09 19.75
C HIS A 832 -16.76 45.17 20.56
N GLN A 833 -15.77 44.78 21.36
CA GLN A 833 -14.73 45.70 21.83
C GLN A 833 -14.03 46.25 20.59
N GLN A 834 -14.49 47.39 20.09
CA GLN A 834 -13.63 48.27 19.32
C GLN A 834 -12.54 48.76 20.27
N SER A 835 -11.31 48.50 19.87
CA SER A 835 -10.05 48.91 20.49
C SER A 835 -10.08 50.36 20.98
N ASP A 836 -9.97 50.55 22.30
CA ASP A 836 -9.57 51.82 22.92
C ASP A 836 -8.09 51.79 23.39
N ASP A 837 -7.31 50.78 22.98
CA ASP A 837 -5.89 50.64 23.30
C ASP A 837 -4.96 51.38 22.31
N GLY A 838 -5.32 52.62 21.97
CA GLY A 838 -4.53 53.48 21.06
C GLY A 838 -3.65 54.53 21.75
N ALA A 839 -3.77 54.75 23.07
CA ALA A 839 -3.18 55.93 23.72
C ALA A 839 -2.06 55.65 24.76
N GLY A 840 -1.61 54.40 24.93
CA GLY A 840 -0.76 54.04 26.08
C GLY A 840 0.70 53.66 25.83
N ARG A 841 1.16 53.46 24.57
CA ARG A 841 2.50 52.90 24.30
C ARG A 841 3.33 53.75 23.35
N ALA A 842 3.73 54.92 23.82
CA ALA A 842 4.82 55.70 23.25
C ALA A 842 5.55 56.46 24.37
N GLN A 843 6.22 55.77 25.30
CA GLN A 843 7.18 56.47 26.17
C GLN A 843 8.34 55.65 26.80
N ASP A 844 8.36 54.32 26.78
CA ASP A 844 9.45 53.56 27.45
C ASP A 844 10.39 52.83 26.48
N GLY A 845 11.16 53.61 25.71
CA GLY A 845 12.15 53.10 24.75
C GLY A 845 13.43 53.91 24.69
N ALA A 846 13.87 54.51 25.80
CA ALA A 846 15.13 55.26 25.86
C ALA A 846 15.73 55.30 27.28
N ALA A 847 16.26 54.18 27.77
CA ALA A 847 17.38 54.18 28.72
C ALA A 847 17.86 52.74 28.96
N LEU A 848 19.06 52.43 28.47
CA LEU A 848 20.12 51.64 29.14
C LEU A 848 21.14 51.15 28.09
N ALA A 849 21.96 52.10 27.64
CA ALA A 849 23.36 51.84 27.34
C ALA A 849 24.14 52.40 28.54
N GLY A 850 24.93 51.54 29.19
CA GLY A 850 25.71 51.87 30.40
C GLY A 850 26.04 50.62 31.18
#